data_AF-A0A4T0C4U5-F1
#
_entry.id   AF-A0A4T0C4U5-F1
#
_cell.length_a   1.000
_cell.length_b   1.000
_cell.length_c   1.000
_cell.angle_alpha   90.00
_cell.angle_beta   90.00
_cell.angle_gamma   90.00
#
_symmetry.space_group_name_H-M   'P 1'
#
loop_
_entity.id
_entity.type
_entity.pdbx_description
1 polymer ?
#
loop_
_entity_poly.entity_id
_entity_poly.type
_entity_poly.pdbx_seq_one_letter_code
_entity_poly.pdbx_strand_id
1 'polypeptide(L)'
;MPGHLEPPPHHHDKMMQTPMLSCPLKATNEIDWIAPLKQYIRTTYGDDPERYADECAALNRLRQDMRGAGKDSAAGRDLLYRYYGQLELLDLRFPVDENHIKISFTWFDAFTHKPTAQYSLAYEKASIIFNISAVLSCHAAHQDRNQETNLKVAYHSFQASAGMFTYINENFLHAPSTDLSRDTVKTLIAIMLAQGQEVFLEKQIADGKKVGLMAKLASQAAYLYTQALEGVQDNVVKAIFERVWLLVVQFKTHYMTSLAHYYQALADDDANSHGIAISRLEIAMTLAREAAKVANSFPSSIPATSNLAGDTGSILANMAKTHLSACDEKLQQFNKDNDFIYHQTTPPEAALPAIPKLPAAKPIPVSELYQGQDIHRIVGPDIFQKIVPMAVTESASMYDEEKAKLVRAESERVEIANDEMAASLDYLKLPNSLNILKGGLDQDMAVDSDFRNWCQDFVGHAPFAEAFEQLNSSKSSIHGILDQCQKSLDMEESVCEKMRNKYGAEWTQQPSSRLTSTLRSDIRNYRGAVEEASMSDVQLYSTFRQHESDMEEMRSAGETDEADVLYQRAMIKVGAARKTGVKSPAAEGNLIDDIDDDDKASVAEQIAAVEDLLKKLTLIKREREKVLKDLKEKVHNDDISSVLILNKKAMSQENQLFKTELEKFRPHQQRLLQAQHKQHSLMKELTRTYSDLLSDKRVRQEQNKYEAFSRQRSTVMTKYKKVHQALLDLQAGLERAKNFYSEMKDTVDSLYKNVEGFVGNRKAEGSQLLNQIESGKTASGTGVMANTVNLMVRWVNSRTCFPMVTYLRPLLLVPRRTSSKYMVNSLNKVMVSSNSSRDKQTLGLASVLGNSFGLIGTGRAWYGKRMRVGAA
;
A
#
# COMPACT_ATOMS: atom_id res chain seq x y z
N MET A 1 71.77 -33.87 -29.59
CA MET A 1 70.99 -32.76 -29.02
C MET A 1 70.71 -31.75 -30.12
N PRO A 2 69.47 -31.66 -30.62
CA PRO A 2 68.93 -30.47 -31.28
C PRO A 2 67.98 -29.77 -30.28
N GLY A 3 68.04 -28.47 -30.03
CA GLY A 3 67.87 -27.39 -31.00
C GLY A 3 66.40 -26.92 -30.95
N HIS A 4 65.96 -26.33 -29.82
CA HIS A 4 64.63 -25.70 -29.71
C HIS A 4 64.72 -24.24 -30.14
N LEU A 5 64.19 -23.96 -31.33
CA LEU A 5 63.87 -22.62 -31.82
C LEU A 5 62.60 -22.12 -31.12
N GLU A 6 62.66 -20.96 -30.49
CA GLU A 6 61.48 -20.18 -30.07
C GLU A 6 60.70 -19.72 -31.31
N PRO A 7 59.35 -19.70 -31.27
CA PRO A 7 58.54 -19.11 -32.32
C PRO A 7 58.60 -17.56 -32.25
N PRO A 8 58.49 -16.85 -33.38
CA PRO A 8 58.60 -15.40 -33.42
C PRO A 8 57.35 -14.73 -32.83
N PRO A 9 57.45 -13.47 -32.34
CA PRO A 9 56.33 -12.76 -31.75
C PRO A 9 55.29 -12.44 -32.83
N HIS A 10 54.04 -12.81 -32.58
CA HIS A 10 52.89 -12.38 -33.38
C HIS A 10 52.73 -10.86 -33.27
N HIS A 11 53.30 -10.11 -34.22
CA HIS A 11 52.89 -8.75 -34.49
C HIS A 11 51.47 -8.77 -35.09
N HIS A 12 50.46 -8.74 -34.23
CA HIS A 12 49.16 -8.20 -34.63
C HIS A 12 49.38 -6.71 -34.92
N ASP A 13 49.36 -6.33 -36.20
CA ASP A 13 49.23 -4.92 -36.58
C ASP A 13 48.00 -4.36 -35.86
N LYS A 14 48.23 -3.48 -34.88
CA LYS A 14 47.16 -2.81 -34.15
C LYS A 14 46.38 -1.96 -35.15
N MET A 15 45.13 -2.33 -35.44
CA MET A 15 44.24 -1.44 -36.18
C MET A 15 44.12 -0.12 -35.42
N MET A 16 44.45 0.97 -36.10
CA MET A 16 44.37 2.30 -35.53
C MET A 16 42.89 2.65 -35.30
N GLN A 17 42.53 2.89 -34.04
CA GLN A 17 41.17 3.17 -33.63
C GLN A 17 40.73 4.54 -34.14
N THR A 18 39.60 4.59 -34.83
CA THR A 18 38.99 5.87 -35.20
C THR A 18 38.56 6.66 -33.96
N PRO A 19 38.75 7.99 -33.96
CA PRO A 19 38.15 8.83 -32.93
C PRO A 19 36.62 8.75 -33.03
N MET A 20 35.99 8.89 -31.87
CA MET A 20 34.55 8.75 -31.66
C MET A 20 34.00 10.07 -31.12
N LEU A 21 32.83 10.50 -31.62
CA LEU A 21 32.11 11.62 -31.05
C LEU A 21 31.47 11.23 -29.72
N SER A 22 31.45 12.16 -28.78
CA SER A 22 30.80 11.99 -27.49
C SER A 22 30.06 13.27 -27.12
N CYS A 23 28.88 13.13 -26.51
CA CYS A 23 28.03 14.26 -26.19
C CYS A 23 28.51 14.94 -24.89
N PRO A 24 28.61 16.30 -24.86
CA PRO A 24 28.94 17.01 -23.62
C PRO A 24 27.81 16.89 -22.60
N LEU A 25 28.17 16.95 -21.31
CA LEU A 25 27.19 16.93 -20.22
C LEU A 25 26.57 18.32 -20.03
N LYS A 26 25.26 18.36 -19.73
CA LYS A 26 24.58 19.55 -19.22
C LYS A 26 25.08 19.87 -17.81
N ALA A 27 25.25 21.15 -17.52
CA ALA A 27 25.54 21.64 -16.18
C ALA A 27 24.26 22.12 -15.48
N THR A 28 24.28 22.16 -14.14
CA THR A 28 23.15 22.67 -13.35
C THR A 28 23.62 23.36 -12.07
N ASN A 29 22.82 24.32 -11.61
CA ASN A 29 23.02 25.03 -10.36
C ASN A 29 22.62 24.18 -9.15
N GLU A 30 23.03 24.63 -7.98
CA GLU A 30 22.50 24.13 -6.71
C GLU A 30 21.06 24.55 -6.53
N ILE A 31 20.26 23.63 -6.01
CA ILE A 31 18.85 23.85 -5.67
C ILE A 31 18.62 23.30 -4.27
N ASP A 32 17.57 23.79 -3.62
CA ASP A 32 17.15 23.29 -2.32
C ASP A 32 15.93 22.38 -2.46
N TRP A 33 16.12 21.09 -2.18
CA TRP A 33 15.03 20.12 -2.03
C TRP A 33 14.38 20.17 -0.64
N ILE A 34 15.10 20.62 0.39
CA ILE A 34 14.74 20.40 1.78
C ILE A 34 13.56 21.29 2.18
N ALA A 35 13.66 22.61 1.99
CA ALA A 35 12.61 23.52 2.45
C ALA A 35 11.26 23.30 1.74
N PRO A 36 11.19 23.15 0.40
CA PRO A 36 9.92 22.92 -0.30
C PRO A 36 9.26 21.59 0.08
N LEU A 37 10.04 20.51 0.23
CA LEU A 37 9.50 19.21 0.65
C LEU A 37 8.99 19.25 2.10
N LYS A 38 9.76 19.82 3.03
CA LYS A 38 9.32 19.98 4.43
C LYS A 38 8.03 20.80 4.53
N GLN A 39 7.92 21.88 3.76
CA GLN A 39 6.71 22.71 3.73
C GLN A 39 5.50 21.95 3.18
N TYR A 40 5.70 21.14 2.14
CA TYR A 40 4.64 20.29 1.59
C TYR A 40 4.20 19.21 2.58
N ILE A 41 5.15 18.56 3.26
CA ILE A 41 4.87 17.57 4.30
C ILE A 41 3.99 18.18 5.40
N ARG A 42 4.38 19.36 5.90
CA ARG A 42 3.61 20.07 6.92
C ARG A 42 2.19 20.42 6.48
N THR A 43 2.04 20.88 5.23
CA THR A 43 0.78 21.47 4.76
C THR A 43 -0.20 20.40 4.28
N THR A 44 0.27 19.41 3.53
CA THR A 44 -0.58 18.39 2.89
C THR A 44 -0.77 17.16 3.76
N TYR A 45 0.28 16.69 4.44
CA TYR A 45 0.20 15.49 5.28
C TYR A 45 -0.08 15.82 6.76
N GLY A 46 0.11 17.07 7.19
CA GLY A 46 -0.11 17.48 8.58
C GLY A 46 0.85 16.83 9.58
N ASP A 47 1.90 16.17 9.09
CA ASP A 47 2.93 15.49 9.89
C ASP A 47 4.09 16.44 10.20
N ASP A 48 4.89 16.09 11.21
CA ASP A 48 6.05 16.88 11.60
C ASP A 48 7.19 16.74 10.56
N PRO A 49 7.59 17.83 9.87
CA PRO A 49 8.62 17.78 8.84
C PRO A 49 9.99 17.31 9.34
N GLU A 50 10.26 17.43 10.63
CA GLU A 50 11.54 17.00 11.20
C GLU A 50 11.72 15.48 11.24
N ARG A 51 10.61 14.70 11.20
CA ARG A 51 10.68 13.23 11.11
C ARG A 51 11.28 12.72 9.80
N TYR A 52 11.26 13.55 8.76
CA TYR A 52 11.74 13.22 7.41
C TYR A 52 12.97 14.05 7.01
N ALA A 53 13.65 14.66 7.99
CA ALA A 53 14.80 15.53 7.74
C ALA A 53 15.96 14.77 7.08
N ASP A 54 16.22 13.54 7.54
CA ASP A 54 17.28 12.68 7.00
C ASP A 54 16.98 12.27 5.55
N GLU A 55 15.72 11.91 5.26
CA GLU A 55 15.24 11.57 3.92
C GLU A 55 15.37 12.76 2.96
N CYS A 56 14.96 13.96 3.38
CA CYS A 56 15.12 15.19 2.60
C CYS A 56 16.60 15.54 2.36
N ALA A 57 17.45 15.38 3.37
CA ALA A 57 18.88 15.62 3.26
C ALA A 57 19.56 14.60 2.33
N ALA A 58 19.13 13.33 2.37
CA ALA A 58 19.64 12.27 1.51
C ALA A 58 19.33 12.55 0.02
N LEU A 59 18.10 12.96 -0.32
CA LEU A 59 17.76 13.36 -1.68
C LEU A 59 18.58 14.57 -2.15
N ASN A 60 18.70 15.59 -1.28
CA ASN A 60 19.48 16.78 -1.60
C ASN A 60 20.95 16.44 -1.85
N ARG A 61 21.53 15.55 -1.02
CA ARG A 61 22.90 15.05 -1.19
C ARG A 61 23.07 14.26 -2.47
N LEU A 62 22.14 13.36 -2.81
CA LEU A 62 22.20 12.61 -4.08
C LEU A 62 22.25 13.54 -5.30
N ARG A 63 21.51 14.65 -5.24
CA ARG A 63 21.59 15.68 -6.29
C ARG A 63 22.96 16.35 -6.33
N GLN A 64 23.58 16.62 -5.19
CA GLN A 64 24.93 17.20 -5.18
C GLN A 64 25.97 16.20 -5.70
N ASP A 65 25.86 14.93 -5.32
CA ASP A 65 26.77 13.87 -5.78
C ASP A 65 26.71 13.71 -7.30
N MET A 66 25.51 13.76 -7.91
CA MET A 66 25.37 13.65 -9.37
C MET A 66 25.93 14.86 -10.13
N ARG A 67 25.97 16.07 -9.52
CA ARG A 67 26.65 17.24 -10.13
C ARG A 67 28.16 17.03 -10.22
N GLY A 68 28.73 16.25 -9.30
CA GLY A 68 30.13 15.84 -9.29
C GLY A 68 30.41 14.58 -10.13
N ALA A 69 29.44 14.03 -10.85
CA ALA A 69 29.62 12.82 -11.64
C ALA A 69 30.71 13.02 -12.72
N GLY A 70 31.79 12.23 -12.63
CA GLY A 70 32.87 12.26 -13.61
C GLY A 70 32.41 11.82 -15.00
N LYS A 71 32.85 12.54 -16.04
CA LYS A 71 32.37 12.41 -17.43
C LYS A 71 32.62 11.03 -18.07
N ASP A 72 33.61 10.28 -17.58
CA ASP A 72 34.11 9.05 -18.25
C ASP A 72 34.08 7.78 -17.37
N SER A 73 33.39 7.83 -16.22
CA SER A 73 33.45 6.75 -15.23
C SER A 73 32.11 6.00 -15.08
N ALA A 74 32.20 4.68 -14.86
CA ALA A 74 31.04 3.87 -14.49
C ALA A 74 30.40 4.37 -13.17
N ALA A 75 31.21 4.87 -12.24
CA ALA A 75 30.72 5.48 -10.99
C ALA A 75 29.85 6.72 -11.25
N GLY A 76 30.25 7.60 -12.18
CA GLY A 76 29.47 8.76 -12.58
C GLY A 76 28.11 8.40 -13.19
N ARG A 77 28.09 7.36 -14.04
CA ARG A 77 26.85 6.77 -14.58
C ARG A 77 25.93 6.26 -13.46
N ASP A 78 26.49 5.53 -12.49
CA ASP A 78 25.71 4.92 -11.41
C ASP A 78 25.10 5.98 -10.47
N LEU A 79 25.80 7.09 -10.22
CA LEU A 79 25.25 8.24 -9.48
C LEU A 79 24.04 8.86 -10.20
N LEU A 80 24.13 9.03 -11.52
CA LEU A 80 23.01 9.54 -12.32
C LEU A 80 21.82 8.59 -12.33
N TYR A 81 22.04 7.28 -12.49
CA TYR A 81 20.97 6.28 -12.40
C TYR A 81 20.31 6.27 -11.02
N ARG A 82 21.11 6.36 -9.95
CA ARG A 82 20.58 6.40 -8.59
C ARG A 82 19.68 7.60 -8.38
N TYR A 83 20.13 8.79 -8.75
CA TYR A 83 19.32 10.00 -8.62
C TYR A 83 18.06 9.94 -9.48
N TYR A 84 18.17 9.53 -10.75
CA TYR A 84 17.01 9.38 -11.64
C TYR A 84 15.97 8.40 -11.07
N GLY A 85 16.40 7.23 -10.59
CA GLY A 85 15.50 6.24 -9.99
C GLY A 85 14.78 6.77 -8.75
N GLN A 86 15.48 7.53 -7.91
CA GLN A 86 14.86 8.19 -6.75
C GLN A 86 13.88 9.30 -7.17
N LEU A 87 14.13 10.02 -8.27
CA LEU A 87 13.15 10.98 -8.82
C LEU A 87 11.89 10.29 -9.38
N GLU A 88 12.00 9.10 -9.97
CA GLU A 88 10.84 8.31 -10.39
C GLU A 88 9.99 7.88 -9.18
N LEU A 89 10.62 7.44 -8.10
CA LEU A 89 9.93 7.07 -6.86
C LEU A 89 9.32 8.29 -6.15
N LEU A 90 10.02 9.43 -6.16
CA LEU A 90 9.54 10.69 -5.60
C LEU A 90 8.28 11.21 -6.31
N ASP A 91 8.23 11.10 -7.64
CA ASP A 91 7.08 11.52 -8.47
C ASP A 91 5.78 10.76 -8.12
N LEU A 92 5.90 9.56 -7.53
CA LEU A 92 4.75 8.82 -7.01
C LEU A 92 4.12 9.49 -5.78
N ARG A 93 4.88 10.28 -5.02
CA ARG A 93 4.45 10.82 -3.72
C ARG A 93 4.31 12.35 -3.69
N PHE A 94 5.15 13.04 -4.45
CA PHE A 94 5.29 14.48 -4.40
C PHE A 94 4.99 15.09 -5.78
N PRO A 95 3.87 15.82 -5.94
CA PRO A 95 3.59 16.55 -7.17
C PRO A 95 4.52 17.77 -7.24
N VAL A 96 5.61 17.64 -8.00
CA VAL A 96 6.57 18.73 -8.22
C VAL A 96 6.21 19.46 -9.51
N ASP A 97 5.47 20.55 -9.35
CA ASP A 97 5.00 21.43 -10.41
C ASP A 97 4.90 22.89 -9.91
N GLU A 98 4.45 23.81 -10.77
CA GLU A 98 4.30 25.23 -10.41
C GLU A 98 3.26 25.49 -9.31
N ASN A 99 2.29 24.59 -9.12
CA ASN A 99 1.11 24.81 -8.28
C ASN A 99 1.25 24.19 -6.88
N HIS A 100 2.07 23.15 -6.72
CA HIS A 100 2.21 22.37 -5.49
C HIS A 100 3.59 22.54 -4.86
N ILE A 101 4.63 21.87 -5.37
CA ILE A 101 6.00 21.94 -4.86
C ILE A 101 6.87 22.69 -5.86
N LYS A 102 6.98 24.00 -5.64
CA LYS A 102 7.66 24.91 -6.54
C LYS A 102 9.18 24.89 -6.34
N ILE A 103 9.89 24.19 -7.22
CA ILE A 103 11.36 24.14 -7.25
C ILE A 103 11.85 24.58 -8.63
N SER A 104 12.74 25.57 -8.70
CA SER A 104 13.28 26.05 -9.97
C SER A 104 14.51 25.25 -10.39
N PHE A 105 14.35 24.39 -11.40
CA PHE A 105 15.44 23.62 -12.00
C PHE A 105 16.11 24.45 -13.09
N THR A 106 17.33 24.93 -12.83
CA THR A 106 18.15 25.66 -13.81
C THR A 106 19.20 24.73 -14.41
N TRP A 107 19.14 24.52 -15.71
CA TRP A 107 20.09 23.73 -16.48
C TRP A 107 20.73 24.57 -17.59
N PHE A 108 22.00 24.32 -17.86
CA PHE A 108 22.72 24.91 -18.98
C PHE A 108 22.70 23.94 -20.15
N ASP A 109 22.39 24.48 -21.32
CA ASP A 109 22.44 23.74 -22.58
C ASP A 109 23.83 23.14 -22.81
N ALA A 110 23.88 21.87 -23.21
CA ALA A 110 25.11 21.10 -23.30
C ALA A 110 26.09 21.64 -24.35
N PHE A 111 25.57 22.27 -25.42
CA PHE A 111 26.37 22.75 -26.54
C PHE A 111 26.52 24.28 -26.55
N THR A 112 25.46 25.01 -26.21
CA THR A 112 25.44 26.47 -26.27
C THR A 112 25.68 27.16 -24.92
N HIS A 113 25.67 26.39 -23.82
CA HIS A 113 25.81 26.87 -22.44
C HIS A 113 24.79 27.93 -22.01
N LYS A 114 23.69 28.09 -22.75
CA LYS A 114 22.60 29.00 -22.39
C LYS A 114 21.80 28.42 -21.22
N PRO A 115 21.49 29.21 -20.18
CA PRO A 115 20.68 28.74 -19.06
C PRO A 115 19.19 28.72 -19.42
N THR A 116 18.51 27.65 -19.02
CA THR A 116 17.06 27.51 -19.06
C THR A 116 16.57 27.07 -17.68
N ALA A 117 15.54 27.75 -17.15
CA ALA A 117 14.94 27.43 -15.86
C ALA A 117 13.48 27.01 -16.03
N GLN A 118 13.08 25.92 -15.37
CA GLN A 118 11.70 25.40 -15.37
C GLN A 118 11.35 24.87 -13.99
N TYR A 119 10.06 24.85 -13.64
CA TYR A 119 9.57 24.27 -12.38
C TYR A 119 9.12 22.80 -12.50
N SER A 120 9.16 22.25 -13.71
CA SER A 120 8.67 20.90 -13.98
C SER A 120 9.70 19.83 -13.61
N LEU A 121 9.28 18.83 -12.83
CA LEU A 121 10.09 17.64 -12.56
C LEU A 121 10.43 16.85 -13.83
N ALA A 122 9.56 16.88 -14.83
CA ALA A 122 9.82 16.26 -16.13
C ALA A 122 11.07 16.86 -16.79
N TYR A 123 11.31 18.16 -16.63
CA TYR A 123 12.51 18.82 -17.15
C TYR A 123 13.80 18.38 -16.44
N GLU A 124 13.77 18.26 -15.11
CA GLU A 124 14.87 17.70 -14.33
C GLU A 124 15.17 16.27 -14.81
N LYS A 125 14.15 15.41 -14.89
CA LYS A 125 14.26 14.02 -15.37
C LYS A 125 14.87 13.94 -16.78
N ALA A 126 14.37 14.72 -17.73
CA ALA A 126 14.89 14.76 -19.10
C ALA A 126 16.37 15.17 -19.14
N SER A 127 16.75 16.16 -18.33
CA SER A 127 18.13 16.65 -18.24
C SER A 127 19.07 15.60 -17.64
N ILE A 128 18.61 14.82 -16.65
CA ILE A 128 19.38 13.69 -16.10
C ILE A 128 19.55 12.58 -17.13
N ILE A 129 18.48 12.19 -17.82
CA ILE A 129 18.57 11.17 -18.88
C ILE A 129 19.54 11.62 -19.98
N PHE A 130 19.52 12.91 -20.35
CA PHE A 130 20.48 13.45 -21.30
C PHE A 130 21.93 13.28 -20.80
N ASN A 131 22.19 13.58 -19.53
CA ASN A 131 23.52 13.38 -18.94
C ASN A 131 23.90 11.90 -18.82
N ILE A 132 22.96 10.99 -18.57
CA ILE A 132 23.20 9.54 -18.63
C ILE A 132 23.66 9.15 -20.03
N SER A 133 22.96 9.60 -21.08
CA SER A 133 23.36 9.38 -22.46
C SER A 133 24.74 9.97 -22.76
N ALA A 134 24.99 11.20 -22.30
CA ALA A 134 26.28 11.86 -22.48
C ALA A 134 27.43 11.07 -21.85
N VAL A 135 27.30 10.63 -20.59
CA VAL A 135 28.29 9.79 -19.90
C VAL A 135 28.47 8.44 -20.61
N LEU A 136 27.39 7.80 -21.07
CA LEU A 136 27.49 6.55 -21.82
C LEU A 136 28.25 6.74 -23.14
N SER A 137 28.00 7.84 -23.85
CA SER A 137 28.70 8.17 -25.09
C SER A 137 30.19 8.48 -24.85
N CYS A 138 30.51 9.23 -23.79
CA CYS A 138 31.89 9.54 -23.40
C CYS A 138 32.63 8.27 -22.96
N HIS A 139 31.99 7.45 -22.12
CA HIS A 139 32.53 6.17 -21.68
C HIS A 139 32.85 5.26 -22.86
N ALA A 140 31.94 5.18 -23.86
CA ALA A 140 32.15 4.38 -25.06
C ALA A 140 33.26 4.92 -25.97
N ALA A 141 33.35 6.25 -26.13
CA ALA A 141 34.37 6.90 -26.96
C ALA A 141 35.79 6.73 -26.40
N HIS A 142 35.94 6.72 -25.07
CA HIS A 142 37.23 6.62 -24.39
C HIS A 142 37.68 5.18 -24.07
N GLN A 143 36.87 4.15 -24.37
CA GLN A 143 37.30 2.76 -24.21
C GLN A 143 38.44 2.41 -25.17
N ASP A 144 39.46 1.68 -24.68
CA ASP A 144 40.46 1.05 -25.55
C ASP A 144 39.84 -0.16 -26.26
N ARG A 145 39.48 0.01 -27.53
CA ARG A 145 38.80 -1.01 -28.35
C ARG A 145 39.71 -2.11 -28.89
N ASN A 146 40.99 -2.12 -28.53
CA ASN A 146 41.89 -3.24 -28.84
C ASN A 146 41.58 -4.47 -27.99
N GLN A 147 40.97 -4.26 -26.82
CA GLN A 147 40.57 -5.33 -25.92
C GLN A 147 39.12 -5.74 -26.20
N GLU A 148 38.87 -7.03 -26.44
CA GLU A 148 37.54 -7.53 -26.80
C GLU A 148 36.47 -7.20 -25.74
N THR A 149 36.84 -7.21 -24.46
CA THR A 149 35.97 -6.83 -23.34
C THR A 149 35.50 -5.39 -23.46
N ASN A 150 36.42 -4.47 -23.68
CA ASN A 150 36.14 -3.04 -23.76
C ASN A 150 35.40 -2.68 -25.05
N LEU A 151 35.65 -3.42 -26.13
CA LEU A 151 34.90 -3.28 -27.38
C LEU A 151 33.41 -3.63 -27.16
N LYS A 152 33.11 -4.76 -26.49
CA LYS A 152 31.73 -5.13 -26.14
C LYS A 152 31.06 -4.06 -25.27
N VAL A 153 31.79 -3.50 -24.31
CA VAL A 153 31.31 -2.41 -23.44
C VAL A 153 31.01 -1.17 -24.27
N ALA A 154 31.92 -0.73 -25.14
CA ALA A 154 31.72 0.44 -26.01
C ALA A 154 30.50 0.26 -26.93
N TYR A 155 30.37 -0.92 -27.56
CA TYR A 155 29.23 -1.27 -28.39
C TYR A 155 27.91 -1.15 -27.62
N HIS A 156 27.82 -1.79 -26.44
CA HIS A 156 26.63 -1.75 -25.61
C HIS A 156 26.33 -0.33 -25.09
N SER A 157 27.35 0.43 -24.70
CA SER A 157 27.19 1.80 -24.22
C SER A 157 26.67 2.76 -25.30
N PHE A 158 27.11 2.64 -26.56
CA PHE A 158 26.54 3.41 -27.67
C PHE A 158 25.07 3.05 -27.92
N GLN A 159 24.72 1.76 -27.88
CA GLN A 159 23.32 1.32 -28.03
C GLN A 159 22.43 1.82 -26.88
N ALA A 160 22.94 1.78 -25.64
CA ALA A 160 22.24 2.28 -24.46
C ALA A 160 22.06 3.81 -24.52
N SER A 161 23.08 4.56 -24.94
CA SER A 161 22.98 6.00 -25.17
C SER A 161 21.95 6.35 -26.24
N ALA A 162 21.91 5.62 -27.36
CA ALA A 162 20.91 5.80 -28.40
C ALA A 162 19.49 5.51 -27.89
N GLY A 163 19.33 4.50 -27.03
CA GLY A 163 18.09 4.18 -26.36
C GLY A 163 17.56 5.29 -25.46
N MET A 164 18.43 5.83 -24.62
CA MET A 164 18.10 6.93 -23.70
C MET A 164 17.73 8.23 -24.45
N PHE A 165 18.45 8.56 -25.54
CA PHE A 165 18.06 9.67 -26.41
C PHE A 165 16.73 9.43 -27.13
N THR A 166 16.48 8.20 -27.60
CA THR A 166 15.18 7.83 -28.21
C THR A 166 14.04 8.08 -27.23
N TYR A 167 14.20 7.67 -25.98
CA TYR A 167 13.21 7.92 -24.93
C TYR A 167 12.95 9.41 -24.71
N ILE A 168 14.00 10.25 -24.73
CA ILE A 168 13.83 11.71 -24.63
C ILE A 168 12.97 12.22 -25.79
N ASN A 169 13.30 11.82 -27.01
CA ASN A 169 12.64 12.29 -28.23
C ASN A 169 11.15 11.88 -28.32
N GLU A 170 10.79 10.74 -27.74
CA GLU A 170 9.42 10.22 -27.74
C GLU A 170 8.56 10.78 -26.59
N ASN A 171 9.13 10.98 -25.40
CA ASN A 171 8.37 11.34 -24.20
C ASN A 171 8.36 12.85 -23.89
N PHE A 172 9.35 13.62 -24.36
CA PHE A 172 9.48 15.05 -24.05
C PHE A 172 9.25 15.90 -25.31
N LEU A 173 7.99 15.99 -25.73
CA LEU A 173 7.58 16.61 -26.99
C LEU A 173 7.76 18.13 -27.03
N HIS A 174 7.75 18.80 -25.87
CA HIS A 174 7.89 20.25 -25.70
C HIS A 174 9.24 20.59 -25.06
N ALA A 175 10.30 20.56 -25.87
CA ALA A 175 11.66 20.79 -25.41
C ALA A 175 11.89 22.26 -25.01
N PRO A 176 12.32 22.55 -23.77
CA PRO A 176 12.57 23.92 -23.31
C PRO A 176 13.99 24.42 -23.63
N SER A 177 14.91 23.54 -24.03
CA SER A 177 16.28 23.87 -24.45
C SER A 177 16.62 23.26 -25.81
N THR A 178 17.62 23.81 -26.48
CA THR A 178 17.97 23.45 -27.86
C THR A 178 18.56 22.04 -27.94
N ASP A 179 19.40 21.66 -26.97
CA ASP A 179 19.97 20.32 -26.84
C ASP A 179 18.94 19.19 -26.66
N LEU A 180 17.78 19.49 -26.07
CA LEU A 180 16.64 18.57 -25.91
C LEU A 180 15.66 18.64 -27.08
N SER A 181 15.88 19.50 -28.07
CA SER A 181 14.99 19.62 -29.23
C SER A 181 14.98 18.32 -30.04
N ARG A 182 13.84 17.99 -30.64
CA ARG A 182 13.68 16.72 -31.38
C ARG A 182 14.71 16.55 -32.49
N ASP A 183 15.02 17.62 -33.22
CA ASP A 183 15.97 17.57 -34.34
C ASP A 183 17.39 17.30 -33.85
N THR A 184 17.81 17.97 -32.77
CA THR A 184 19.14 17.77 -32.17
C THR A 184 19.26 16.36 -31.58
N VAL A 185 18.27 15.92 -30.79
CA VAL A 185 18.27 14.58 -30.19
C VAL A 185 18.22 13.48 -31.26
N LYS A 186 17.42 13.63 -32.32
CA LYS A 186 17.39 12.70 -33.47
C LYS A 186 18.74 12.59 -34.16
N THR A 187 19.45 13.71 -34.30
CA THR A 187 20.81 13.73 -34.85
C THR A 187 21.77 12.96 -33.95
N LEU A 188 21.69 13.16 -32.62
CA LEU A 188 22.50 12.42 -31.64
C LEU A 188 22.22 10.91 -31.68
N ILE A 189 20.95 10.49 -31.79
CA ILE A 189 20.58 9.07 -31.94
C ILE A 189 21.26 8.46 -33.17
N ALA A 190 21.20 9.14 -34.32
CA ALA A 190 21.82 8.66 -35.56
C ALA A 190 23.35 8.53 -35.42
N ILE A 191 24.01 9.51 -34.79
CA ILE A 191 25.45 9.46 -34.52
C ILE A 191 25.80 8.28 -33.61
N MET A 192 25.10 8.10 -32.48
CA MET A 192 25.36 7.01 -31.53
C MET A 192 25.19 5.62 -32.18
N LEU A 193 24.15 5.44 -33.00
CA LEU A 193 23.93 4.18 -33.72
C LEU A 193 24.98 3.94 -34.80
N ALA A 194 25.41 4.99 -35.51
CA ALA A 194 26.47 4.88 -36.51
C ALA A 194 27.81 4.47 -35.87
N GLN A 195 28.16 5.08 -34.74
CA GLN A 195 29.36 4.72 -33.97
C GLN A 195 29.27 3.30 -33.38
N GLY A 196 28.11 2.90 -32.86
CA GLY A 196 27.88 1.52 -32.41
C GLY A 196 28.06 0.50 -33.55
N GLN A 197 27.52 0.80 -34.74
CA GLN A 197 27.68 -0.05 -35.93
C GLN A 197 29.15 -0.14 -36.36
N GLU A 198 29.90 0.97 -36.29
CA GLU A 198 31.33 1.03 -36.58
C GLU A 198 32.16 0.19 -35.61
N VAL A 199 31.89 0.27 -34.29
CA VAL A 199 32.55 -0.58 -33.28
C VAL A 199 32.30 -2.07 -33.55
N PHE A 200 31.07 -2.43 -33.95
CA PHE A 200 30.76 -3.81 -34.31
C PHE A 200 31.50 -4.25 -35.58
N LEU A 201 31.63 -3.37 -36.56
CA LEU A 201 32.42 -3.62 -37.77
C LEU A 201 33.90 -3.82 -37.44
N GLU A 202 34.51 -2.95 -36.63
CA GLU A 202 35.90 -3.09 -36.15
C GLU A 202 36.14 -4.49 -35.56
N LYS A 203 35.21 -4.98 -34.74
CA LYS A 203 35.25 -6.35 -34.22
C LYS A 203 35.23 -7.41 -35.31
N GLN A 204 34.30 -7.32 -36.26
CA GLN A 204 34.17 -8.35 -37.30
C GLN A 204 35.40 -8.38 -38.23
N ILE A 205 36.06 -7.24 -38.42
CA ILE A 205 37.32 -7.14 -39.14
C ILE A 205 38.45 -7.80 -38.33
N ALA A 206 38.56 -7.50 -37.03
CA ALA A 206 39.55 -8.14 -36.16
C ALA A 206 39.37 -9.66 -36.04
N ASP A 207 38.11 -10.14 -36.04
CA ASP A 207 37.75 -11.56 -36.04
C ASP A 207 38.02 -12.26 -37.39
N GLY A 208 38.43 -11.53 -38.43
CA GLY A 208 38.71 -12.08 -39.77
C GLY A 208 37.49 -12.74 -40.43
N LYS A 209 36.28 -12.19 -40.25
CA LYS A 209 35.07 -12.72 -40.87
C LYS A 209 35.08 -12.56 -42.40
N LYS A 210 34.16 -13.24 -43.09
CA LYS A 210 34.03 -13.17 -44.56
C LYS A 210 33.88 -11.73 -45.06
N VAL A 211 34.58 -11.38 -46.14
CA VAL A 211 34.57 -10.03 -46.75
C VAL A 211 33.18 -9.54 -47.15
N GLY A 212 32.32 -10.42 -47.66
CA GLY A 212 30.93 -10.07 -47.99
C GLY A 212 30.06 -9.70 -46.78
N LEU A 213 30.39 -10.16 -45.56
CA LEU A 213 29.73 -9.70 -44.33
C LEU A 213 30.22 -8.29 -43.94
N MET A 214 31.53 -8.06 -44.02
CA MET A 214 32.14 -6.77 -43.70
C MET A 214 31.60 -5.66 -44.62
N ALA A 215 31.44 -5.95 -45.92
CA ALA A 215 30.82 -5.04 -46.88
C ALA A 215 29.41 -4.60 -46.46
N LYS A 216 28.57 -5.55 -46.01
CA LYS A 216 27.19 -5.28 -45.56
C LYS A 216 27.13 -4.44 -44.30
N LEU A 217 28.03 -4.69 -43.35
CA LEU A 217 28.13 -3.96 -42.09
C LEU A 217 28.66 -2.54 -42.31
N ALA A 218 29.67 -2.38 -43.16
CA ALA A 218 30.21 -1.07 -43.56
C ALA A 218 29.19 -0.24 -44.34
N SER A 219 28.42 -0.87 -45.24
CA SER A 219 27.34 -0.20 -45.98
C SER A 219 26.25 0.34 -45.03
N GLN A 220 25.93 -0.41 -43.97
CA GLN A 220 25.02 0.06 -42.94
C GLN A 220 25.61 1.23 -42.13
N ALA A 221 26.89 1.16 -41.75
CA ALA A 221 27.55 2.26 -41.02
C ALA A 221 27.56 3.55 -41.87
N ALA A 222 27.92 3.43 -43.15
CA ALA A 222 27.86 4.54 -44.11
C ALA A 222 26.45 5.16 -44.18
N TYR A 223 25.41 4.32 -44.31
CA TYR A 223 24.03 4.78 -44.34
C TYR A 223 23.63 5.57 -43.09
N LEU A 224 23.99 5.08 -41.89
CA LEU A 224 23.70 5.77 -40.64
C LEU A 224 24.45 7.11 -40.52
N TYR A 225 25.71 7.17 -40.94
CA TYR A 225 26.45 8.44 -40.98
C TYR A 225 25.90 9.42 -42.01
N THR A 226 25.43 8.95 -43.18
CA THR A 226 24.73 9.80 -44.16
C THR A 226 23.45 10.39 -43.58
N GLN A 227 22.67 9.60 -42.81
CA GLN A 227 21.49 10.13 -42.11
C GLN A 227 21.85 11.16 -41.04
N ALA A 228 22.95 10.94 -40.32
CA ALA A 228 23.44 11.89 -39.33
C ALA A 228 23.97 13.19 -39.97
N LEU A 229 24.51 13.12 -41.18
CA LEU A 229 25.18 14.24 -41.84
C LEU A 229 24.25 15.44 -42.06
N GLU A 230 23.03 15.22 -42.56
CA GLU A 230 22.03 16.27 -42.77
C GLU A 230 21.71 16.99 -41.45
N GLY A 231 21.42 16.22 -40.39
CA GLY A 231 21.15 16.76 -39.07
C GLY A 231 22.33 17.50 -38.46
N VAL A 232 23.56 17.00 -38.61
CA VAL A 232 24.76 17.69 -38.12
C VAL A 232 25.00 18.99 -38.87
N GLN A 233 24.84 19.00 -40.19
CA GLN A 233 24.98 20.20 -41.00
C GLN A 233 24.00 21.29 -40.56
N ASP A 234 22.73 20.95 -40.37
CA ASP A 234 21.71 21.89 -39.88
C ASP A 234 22.03 22.44 -38.48
N ASN A 235 22.48 21.57 -37.56
CA ASN A 235 22.86 21.99 -36.21
C ASN A 235 24.12 22.88 -36.22
N VAL A 236 25.06 22.69 -37.15
CA VAL A 236 26.21 23.59 -37.33
C VAL A 236 25.79 24.94 -37.92
N VAL A 237 24.89 24.96 -38.90
CA VAL A 237 24.36 26.23 -39.47
C VAL A 237 23.62 27.05 -38.39
N LYS A 238 22.91 26.37 -37.48
CA LYS A 238 22.24 26.99 -36.32
C LYS A 238 23.21 27.36 -35.18
N ALA A 239 24.52 27.15 -35.34
CA ALA A 239 25.56 27.36 -34.33
C ALA A 239 25.31 26.59 -33.01
N ILE A 240 24.70 25.41 -33.11
CA ILE A 240 24.50 24.48 -31.99
C ILE A 240 25.72 23.56 -31.88
N PHE A 241 26.14 22.95 -33.00
CA PHE A 241 27.33 22.10 -33.03
C PHE A 241 28.55 22.85 -33.56
N GLU A 242 29.72 22.47 -33.05
CA GLU A 242 30.98 22.94 -33.58
C GLU A 242 31.24 22.36 -34.98
N ARG A 243 31.85 23.15 -35.87
CA ARG A 243 32.14 22.72 -37.25
C ARG A 243 32.97 21.44 -37.33
N VAL A 244 33.80 21.16 -36.33
CA VAL A 244 34.61 19.93 -36.27
C VAL A 244 33.76 18.66 -36.23
N TRP A 245 32.55 18.67 -35.65
CA TRP A 245 31.64 17.52 -35.69
C TRP A 245 31.19 17.20 -37.11
N LEU A 246 30.90 18.24 -37.92
CA LEU A 246 30.56 18.07 -39.33
C LEU A 246 31.71 17.43 -40.10
N LEU A 247 32.96 17.87 -39.86
CA LEU A 247 34.14 17.29 -40.53
C LEU A 247 34.34 15.81 -40.15
N VAL A 248 34.15 15.43 -38.88
CA VAL A 248 34.25 14.02 -38.45
C VAL A 248 33.17 13.17 -39.12
N VAL A 249 31.91 13.64 -39.13
CA VAL A 249 30.82 12.87 -39.76
C VAL A 249 30.98 12.79 -41.27
N GLN A 250 31.39 13.88 -41.94
CA GLN A 250 31.71 13.86 -43.38
C GLN A 250 32.82 12.85 -43.69
N PHE A 251 33.92 12.92 -42.94
CA PHE A 251 35.02 11.96 -43.08
C PHE A 251 34.51 10.53 -42.94
N LYS A 252 33.78 10.22 -41.87
CA LYS A 252 33.27 8.87 -41.59
C LYS A 252 32.27 8.41 -42.64
N THR A 253 31.44 9.29 -43.19
CA THR A 253 30.55 8.97 -44.32
C THR A 253 31.34 8.52 -45.54
N HIS A 254 32.32 9.33 -46.00
CA HIS A 254 33.13 8.98 -47.17
C HIS A 254 33.99 7.74 -46.92
N TYR A 255 34.61 7.64 -45.75
CA TYR A 255 35.46 6.52 -45.34
C TYR A 255 34.68 5.20 -45.27
N MET A 256 33.53 5.17 -44.58
CA MET A 256 32.72 3.95 -44.46
C MET A 256 32.10 3.54 -45.80
N THR A 257 31.73 4.50 -46.65
CA THR A 257 31.23 4.20 -47.99
C THR A 257 32.36 3.59 -48.83
N SER A 258 33.55 4.18 -48.81
CA SER A 258 34.74 3.61 -49.47
C SER A 258 35.06 2.20 -48.97
N LEU A 259 35.02 1.98 -47.66
CA LEU A 259 35.29 0.69 -47.03
C LEU A 259 34.25 -0.38 -47.43
N ALA A 260 32.98 0.01 -47.55
CA ALA A 260 31.93 -0.89 -48.04
C ALA A 260 32.19 -1.33 -49.49
N HIS A 261 32.55 -0.40 -50.37
CA HIS A 261 32.90 -0.71 -51.76
C HIS A 261 34.18 -1.56 -51.85
N TYR A 262 35.18 -1.28 -51.02
CA TYR A 262 36.42 -2.06 -50.95
C TYR A 262 36.14 -3.52 -50.57
N TYR A 263 35.43 -3.78 -49.48
CA TYR A 263 35.11 -5.16 -49.09
C TYR A 263 34.15 -5.86 -50.07
N GLN A 264 33.22 -5.12 -50.69
CA GLN A 264 32.36 -5.70 -51.71
C GLN A 264 33.16 -6.07 -52.96
N ALA A 265 34.14 -5.27 -53.36
CA ALA A 265 35.01 -5.60 -54.48
C ALA A 265 35.81 -6.88 -54.22
N LEU A 266 36.35 -7.07 -53.01
CA LEU A 266 37.01 -8.32 -52.63
C LEU A 266 36.05 -9.51 -52.68
N ALA A 267 34.79 -9.32 -52.27
CA ALA A 267 33.78 -10.38 -52.33
C ALA A 267 33.35 -10.71 -53.77
N ASP A 268 33.30 -9.72 -54.65
CA ASP A 268 32.97 -9.90 -56.07
C ASP A 268 34.14 -10.57 -56.83
N ASP A 269 35.38 -10.28 -56.43
CA ASP A 269 36.59 -10.96 -56.91
C ASP A 269 36.60 -12.45 -56.52
N ASP A 270 36.30 -12.76 -55.24
CA ASP A 270 36.09 -14.13 -54.76
C ASP A 270 34.96 -14.86 -55.52
N ALA A 271 34.00 -14.11 -56.07
CA ALA A 271 32.89 -14.62 -56.89
C ALA A 271 33.21 -14.69 -58.40
N ASN A 272 34.48 -14.51 -58.80
CA ASN A 272 34.97 -14.48 -60.18
C ASN A 272 34.36 -13.37 -61.06
N SER A 273 33.86 -12.29 -60.44
CA SER A 273 33.32 -11.10 -61.12
C SER A 273 34.33 -9.95 -61.10
N HIS A 274 35.53 -10.21 -61.62
CA HIS A 274 36.69 -9.32 -61.59
C HIS A 274 36.43 -7.94 -62.22
N GLY A 275 35.66 -7.86 -63.33
CA GLY A 275 35.30 -6.58 -63.94
C GLY A 275 34.44 -5.68 -63.03
N ILE A 276 33.49 -6.29 -62.29
CA ILE A 276 32.66 -5.59 -61.29
C ILE A 276 33.53 -5.15 -60.10
N ALA A 277 34.45 -6.00 -59.66
CA ALA A 277 35.36 -5.71 -58.56
C ALA A 277 36.26 -4.49 -58.84
N ILE A 278 36.80 -4.36 -60.05
CA ILE A 278 37.60 -3.19 -60.48
C ILE A 278 36.76 -1.92 -60.41
N SER A 279 35.57 -1.92 -61.02
CA SER A 279 34.65 -0.77 -61.03
C SER A 279 34.31 -0.32 -59.59
N ARG A 280 34.09 -1.26 -58.67
CA ARG A 280 33.87 -0.93 -57.24
C ARG A 280 35.11 -0.36 -56.56
N LEU A 281 36.31 -0.85 -56.86
CA LEU A 281 37.56 -0.30 -56.31
C LEU A 281 37.85 1.10 -56.82
N GLU A 282 37.52 1.43 -58.07
CA GLU A 282 37.63 2.80 -58.60
C GLU A 282 36.74 3.78 -57.84
N ILE A 283 35.51 3.37 -57.51
CA ILE A 283 34.58 4.13 -56.66
C ILE A 283 35.15 4.26 -55.24
N ALA A 284 35.62 3.15 -54.66
CA ALA A 284 36.23 3.16 -53.33
C ALA A 284 37.43 4.12 -53.27
N MET A 285 38.28 4.15 -54.31
CA MET A 285 39.44 5.03 -54.42
C MET A 285 39.04 6.50 -54.53
N THR A 286 38.00 6.82 -55.30
CA THR A 286 37.46 8.19 -55.41
C THR A 286 36.96 8.69 -54.07
N LEU A 287 36.16 7.88 -53.36
CA LEU A 287 35.66 8.20 -52.02
C LEU A 287 36.78 8.28 -50.97
N ALA A 288 37.81 7.43 -51.06
CA ALA A 288 38.98 7.49 -50.17
C ALA A 288 39.75 8.81 -50.35
N ARG A 289 39.88 9.31 -51.58
CA ARG A 289 40.48 10.63 -51.85
C ARG A 289 39.64 11.76 -51.28
N GLU A 290 38.32 11.67 -51.32
CA GLU A 290 37.42 12.63 -50.66
C GLU A 290 37.58 12.61 -49.14
N ALA A 291 37.61 11.43 -48.52
CA ALA A 291 37.87 11.28 -47.10
C ALA A 291 39.23 11.90 -46.71
N ALA A 292 40.28 11.69 -47.51
CA ALA A 292 41.59 12.31 -47.29
C ALA A 292 41.56 13.84 -47.40
N LYS A 293 40.79 14.41 -48.35
CA LYS A 293 40.59 15.87 -48.45
C LYS A 293 39.92 16.42 -47.18
N VAL A 294 38.89 15.75 -46.68
CA VAL A 294 38.19 16.16 -45.44
C VAL A 294 39.13 16.05 -44.23
N ALA A 295 39.90 14.96 -44.10
CA ALA A 295 40.88 14.80 -43.02
C ALA A 295 41.95 15.90 -43.02
N ASN A 296 42.46 16.27 -44.20
CA ASN A 296 43.46 17.35 -44.32
C ASN A 296 42.86 18.75 -44.07
N SER A 297 41.54 18.91 -44.17
CA SER A 297 40.84 20.15 -43.85
C SER A 297 40.57 20.33 -42.35
N PHE A 298 40.91 19.33 -41.54
CA PHE A 298 40.68 19.36 -40.09
C PHE A 298 41.60 20.40 -39.42
N PRO A 299 41.07 21.26 -38.54
CA PRO A 299 41.87 22.31 -37.90
C PRO A 299 42.92 21.72 -36.95
N SER A 300 44.08 22.38 -36.86
CA SER A 300 45.19 21.98 -35.98
C SER A 300 44.89 22.21 -34.49
N SER A 301 43.99 23.13 -34.17
CA SER A 301 43.49 23.39 -32.83
C SER A 301 41.99 23.09 -32.78
N ILE A 302 41.61 22.19 -31.88
CA ILE A 302 40.22 21.76 -31.70
C ILE A 302 39.60 22.56 -30.55
N PRO A 303 38.38 23.13 -30.69
CA PRO A 303 37.69 23.77 -29.58
C PRO A 303 37.46 22.79 -28.43
N ALA A 304 37.77 23.19 -27.19
CA ALA A 304 37.56 22.37 -26.00
C ALA A 304 36.08 22.01 -25.77
N THR A 305 35.15 22.80 -26.32
CA THR A 305 33.69 22.59 -26.32
C THR A 305 33.24 21.41 -27.17
N SER A 306 34.08 20.91 -28.09
CA SER A 306 33.71 19.86 -29.04
C SER A 306 33.82 18.43 -28.49
N ASN A 307 34.35 18.26 -27.27
CA ASN A 307 34.52 16.96 -26.59
C ASN A 307 35.26 15.90 -27.43
N LEU A 308 36.23 16.34 -28.22
CA LEU A 308 37.10 15.54 -29.07
C LEU A 308 38.54 15.58 -28.55
N ALA A 309 39.29 14.50 -28.75
CA ALA A 309 40.71 14.44 -28.37
C ALA A 309 41.57 15.28 -29.31
N GLY A 310 42.62 15.93 -28.79
CA GLY A 310 43.47 16.86 -29.53
C GLY A 310 44.22 16.25 -30.74
N ASP A 311 44.40 14.92 -30.74
CA ASP A 311 45.05 14.14 -31.79
C ASP A 311 44.09 13.64 -32.88
N THR A 312 42.79 13.89 -32.76
CA THR A 312 41.72 13.47 -33.69
C THR A 312 42.11 13.73 -35.15
N GLY A 313 42.55 14.94 -35.49
CA GLY A 313 42.91 15.29 -36.88
C GLY A 313 44.06 14.44 -37.44
N SER A 314 45.07 14.16 -36.60
CA SER A 314 46.22 13.34 -37.01
C SER A 314 45.85 11.87 -37.23
N ILE A 315 44.96 11.32 -36.38
CA ILE A 315 44.45 9.95 -36.51
C ILE A 315 43.64 9.82 -37.81
N LEU A 316 42.72 10.76 -38.07
CA LEU A 316 41.91 10.75 -39.30
C LEU A 316 42.77 10.83 -40.57
N ALA A 317 43.81 11.68 -40.57
CA ALA A 317 44.72 11.80 -41.71
C ALA A 317 45.51 10.50 -41.96
N ASN A 318 46.02 9.87 -40.89
CA ASN A 318 46.74 8.59 -41.00
C ASN A 318 45.83 7.45 -41.48
N MET A 319 44.60 7.39 -40.99
CA MET A 319 43.61 6.39 -41.42
C MET A 319 43.25 6.55 -42.90
N ALA A 320 42.94 7.78 -43.35
CA ALA A 320 42.67 8.03 -44.77
C ALA A 320 43.87 7.67 -45.66
N LYS A 321 45.09 8.01 -45.25
CA LYS A 321 46.30 7.67 -46.00
C LYS A 321 46.49 6.15 -46.12
N THR A 322 46.31 5.43 -45.03
CA THR A 322 46.48 3.97 -44.99
C THR A 322 45.44 3.27 -45.87
N HIS A 323 44.17 3.66 -45.73
CA HIS A 323 43.08 3.09 -46.54
C HIS A 323 43.22 3.44 -48.02
N LEU A 324 43.66 4.66 -48.35
CA LEU A 324 43.93 5.06 -49.73
C LEU A 324 45.06 4.24 -50.36
N SER A 325 46.14 3.93 -49.63
CA SER A 325 47.21 3.03 -50.11
C SER A 325 46.66 1.62 -50.37
N ALA A 326 45.87 1.07 -49.44
CA ALA A 326 45.29 -0.26 -49.58
C ALA A 326 44.35 -0.37 -50.80
N CYS A 327 43.53 0.66 -51.05
CA CYS A 327 42.69 0.73 -52.25
C CYS A 327 43.53 0.80 -53.53
N ASP A 328 44.60 1.61 -53.56
CA ASP A 328 45.48 1.76 -54.73
C ASP A 328 46.22 0.47 -55.06
N GLU A 329 46.81 -0.18 -54.05
CA GLU A 329 47.51 -1.46 -54.19
C GLU A 329 46.59 -2.54 -54.75
N LYS A 330 45.36 -2.65 -54.21
CA LYS A 330 44.38 -3.63 -54.69
C LYS A 330 43.84 -3.32 -56.09
N LEU A 331 43.62 -2.04 -56.40
CA LEU A 331 43.17 -1.64 -57.73
C LEU A 331 44.25 -1.95 -58.79
N GLN A 332 45.52 -1.67 -58.50
CA GLN A 332 46.63 -2.03 -59.39
C GLN A 332 46.76 -3.54 -59.55
N GLN A 333 46.59 -4.30 -58.47
CA GLN A 333 46.58 -5.77 -58.50
C GLN A 333 45.46 -6.30 -59.43
N PHE A 334 44.21 -5.88 -59.21
CA PHE A 334 43.07 -6.39 -59.96
C PHE A 334 43.09 -5.96 -61.43
N ASN A 335 43.52 -4.73 -61.72
CA ASN A 335 43.72 -4.28 -63.11
C ASN A 335 44.77 -5.13 -63.82
N LYS A 336 45.91 -5.39 -63.17
CA LYS A 336 46.95 -6.26 -63.73
C LYS A 336 46.40 -7.67 -64.01
N ASP A 337 45.73 -8.28 -63.04
CA ASP A 337 45.20 -9.63 -63.21
C ASP A 337 44.10 -9.68 -64.28
N ASN A 338 43.25 -8.66 -64.38
CA ASN A 338 42.23 -8.58 -65.43
C ASN A 338 42.83 -8.33 -66.81
N ASP A 339 43.87 -7.49 -66.94
CA ASP A 339 44.52 -7.18 -68.22
C ASP A 339 45.34 -8.36 -68.76
N PHE A 340 45.90 -9.20 -67.89
CA PHE A 340 46.76 -10.32 -68.30
C PHE A 340 46.07 -11.69 -68.25
N ILE A 341 45.05 -11.87 -67.42
CA ILE A 341 44.42 -13.19 -67.16
C ILE A 341 42.94 -13.18 -67.58
N TYR A 342 42.10 -12.36 -66.94
CA TYR A 342 40.64 -12.55 -66.99
C TYR A 342 39.93 -11.85 -68.16
N HIS A 343 40.41 -10.68 -68.58
CA HIS A 343 39.87 -9.86 -69.67
C HIS A 343 38.35 -9.59 -69.56
N GLN A 344 37.83 -9.43 -68.34
CA GLN A 344 36.42 -9.09 -68.12
C GLN A 344 36.19 -7.60 -68.34
N THR A 345 35.06 -7.25 -68.95
CA THR A 345 34.67 -5.85 -69.18
C THR A 345 34.32 -5.16 -67.87
N THR A 346 34.92 -3.99 -67.61
CA THR A 346 34.58 -3.14 -66.47
C THR A 346 33.25 -2.40 -66.70
N PRO A 347 32.19 -2.68 -65.92
CA PRO A 347 30.91 -2.01 -66.10
C PRO A 347 30.93 -0.58 -65.52
N PRO A 348 30.07 0.32 -66.04
CA PRO A 348 29.93 1.68 -65.49
C PRO A 348 29.24 1.65 -64.11
N GLU A 349 29.53 2.64 -63.26
CA GLU A 349 29.02 2.75 -61.88
C GLU A 349 27.51 2.53 -61.74
N ALA A 350 26.70 3.08 -62.67
CA ALA A 350 25.24 2.97 -62.64
C ALA A 350 24.72 1.53 -62.85
N ALA A 351 25.52 0.64 -63.43
CA ALA A 351 25.17 -0.76 -63.66
C ALA A 351 25.49 -1.66 -62.46
N LEU A 352 26.14 -1.13 -61.41
CA LEU A 352 26.53 -1.91 -60.24
C LEU A 352 25.35 -2.16 -59.30
N PRO A 353 25.21 -3.39 -58.75
CA PRO A 353 24.19 -3.65 -57.75
C PRO A 353 24.52 -2.91 -56.45
N ALA A 354 23.48 -2.37 -55.81
CA ALA A 354 23.60 -1.72 -54.51
C ALA A 354 24.08 -2.71 -53.44
N ILE A 355 24.97 -2.27 -52.56
CA ILE A 355 25.50 -3.10 -51.48
C ILE A 355 24.39 -3.34 -50.45
N PRO A 356 24.04 -4.60 -50.13
CA PRO A 356 23.04 -4.90 -49.11
C PRO A 356 23.49 -4.38 -47.74
N LYS A 357 22.54 -3.90 -46.94
CA LYS A 357 22.80 -3.32 -45.61
C LYS A 357 22.46 -4.30 -44.50
N LEU A 358 23.29 -4.39 -43.46
CA LEU A 358 23.03 -5.24 -42.30
C LEU A 358 23.05 -4.42 -40.99
N PRO A 359 21.88 -4.11 -40.38
CA PRO A 359 21.81 -3.44 -39.08
C PRO A 359 22.22 -4.37 -37.95
N ALA A 360 23.34 -4.08 -37.31
CA ALA A 360 23.80 -4.74 -36.09
C ALA A 360 23.42 -3.92 -34.84
N ALA A 361 23.70 -2.61 -34.86
CA ALA A 361 23.35 -1.72 -33.77
C ALA A 361 21.87 -1.29 -33.80
N LYS A 362 21.19 -1.45 -32.66
CA LYS A 362 19.83 -0.97 -32.42
C LYS A 362 19.76 -0.21 -31.09
N PRO A 363 18.88 0.80 -30.95
CA PRO A 363 18.68 1.46 -29.68
C PRO A 363 18.06 0.47 -28.69
N ILE A 364 18.61 0.40 -27.47
CA ILE A 364 18.07 -0.48 -26.42
C ILE A 364 16.95 0.29 -25.71
N PRO A 365 15.71 -0.22 -25.67
CA PRO A 365 14.63 0.43 -24.95
C PRO A 365 14.99 0.66 -23.49
N VAL A 366 14.60 1.82 -22.97
CA VAL A 366 14.90 2.22 -21.59
C VAL A 366 14.31 1.25 -20.57
N SER A 367 13.16 0.63 -20.87
CA SER A 367 12.57 -0.45 -20.05
C SER A 367 13.46 -1.69 -19.94
N GLU A 368 14.13 -2.08 -21.02
CA GLU A 368 15.05 -3.22 -21.02
C GLU A 368 16.34 -2.90 -20.27
N LEU A 369 16.82 -1.66 -20.42
CA LEU A 369 17.97 -1.18 -19.65
C LEU A 369 17.66 -1.27 -18.15
N TYR A 370 16.49 -0.79 -17.69
CA TYR A 370 16.12 -0.77 -16.27
C TYR A 370 15.72 -2.12 -15.65
N GLN A 371 15.39 -3.14 -16.45
CA GLN A 371 15.06 -4.48 -15.93
C GLN A 371 16.30 -5.28 -15.45
N GLY A 372 17.51 -4.81 -15.74
CA GLY A 372 18.73 -5.41 -15.21
C GLY A 372 18.78 -5.39 -13.69
N GLN A 373 19.06 -6.54 -13.06
CA GLN A 373 19.18 -6.67 -11.59
C GLN A 373 20.17 -5.67 -10.97
N ASP A 374 21.15 -5.20 -11.75
CA ASP A 374 22.14 -4.22 -11.31
C ASP A 374 21.54 -2.85 -11.03
N ILE A 375 20.54 -2.37 -11.78
CA ILE A 375 20.05 -1.00 -11.62
C ILE A 375 19.14 -0.86 -10.41
N HIS A 376 18.30 -1.85 -10.11
CA HIS A 376 17.55 -1.87 -8.84
C HIS A 376 18.50 -1.84 -7.63
N ARG A 377 19.64 -2.52 -7.72
CA ARG A 377 20.69 -2.47 -6.69
C ARG A 377 21.40 -1.11 -6.63
N ILE A 378 21.63 -0.46 -7.77
CA ILE A 378 22.28 0.86 -7.86
C ILE A 378 21.37 1.97 -7.30
N VAL A 379 20.08 1.95 -7.62
CA VAL A 379 19.09 2.94 -7.16
C VAL A 379 18.88 2.85 -5.64
N GLY A 380 18.88 1.64 -5.10
CA GLY A 380 18.66 1.41 -3.68
C GLY A 380 17.18 1.51 -3.27
N PRO A 381 16.88 1.41 -1.96
CA PRO A 381 15.52 1.50 -1.44
C PRO A 381 14.93 2.90 -1.65
N ASP A 382 13.59 2.98 -1.72
CA ASP A 382 12.86 4.25 -1.79
C ASP A 382 13.14 5.08 -0.53
N ILE A 383 13.71 6.27 -0.72
CA ILE A 383 14.03 7.20 0.37
C ILE A 383 12.76 7.61 1.12
N PHE A 384 11.65 7.83 0.43
CA PHE A 384 10.41 8.33 1.02
C PHE A 384 9.38 7.22 1.25
N GLN A 385 9.83 5.98 1.45
CA GLN A 385 8.94 4.83 1.64
C GLN A 385 7.85 5.03 2.70
N LYS A 386 8.17 5.78 3.76
CA LYS A 386 7.29 6.08 4.90
C LYS A 386 6.14 7.03 4.57
N ILE A 387 6.25 7.86 3.52
CA ILE A 387 5.25 8.92 3.22
C ILE A 387 4.22 8.39 2.24
N VAL A 388 3.08 7.93 2.72
CA VAL A 388 2.02 7.37 1.86
C VAL A 388 1.10 8.49 1.35
N PRO A 389 0.94 8.68 0.02
CA PRO A 389 0.07 9.73 -0.54
C PRO A 389 -1.39 9.55 -0.15
N MET A 390 -2.13 10.66 0.01
CA MET A 390 -3.55 10.63 0.44
C MET A 390 -4.44 9.79 -0.48
N ALA A 391 -4.24 9.87 -1.80
CA ALA A 391 -4.96 9.03 -2.76
C ALA A 391 -4.72 7.53 -2.52
N VAL A 392 -3.50 7.15 -2.12
CA VAL A 392 -3.17 5.75 -1.79
C VAL A 392 -3.78 5.37 -0.45
N THR A 393 -3.83 6.28 0.54
CA THR A 393 -4.52 5.98 1.81
C THR A 393 -6.03 5.80 1.63
N GLU A 394 -6.65 6.53 0.71
CA GLU A 394 -8.07 6.37 0.35
C GLU A 394 -8.29 4.99 -0.30
N SER A 395 -7.50 4.65 -1.31
CA SER A 395 -7.58 3.33 -1.97
C SER A 395 -7.20 2.18 -1.03
N ALA A 396 -6.26 2.37 -0.09
CA ALA A 396 -5.93 1.40 0.94
C ALA A 396 -7.11 1.20 1.91
N SER A 397 -7.79 2.28 2.29
CA SER A 397 -9.02 2.20 3.10
C SER A 397 -10.15 1.48 2.35
N MET A 398 -10.28 1.69 1.03
CA MET A 398 -11.20 0.92 0.19
C MET A 398 -10.84 -0.57 0.15
N TYR A 399 -9.54 -0.89 0.05
CA TYR A 399 -9.06 -2.27 0.10
C TYR A 399 -9.29 -2.92 1.47
N ASP A 400 -9.11 -2.19 2.57
CA ASP A 400 -9.43 -2.65 3.91
C ASP A 400 -10.93 -2.97 4.07
N GLU A 401 -11.81 -2.19 3.42
CA GLU A 401 -13.24 -2.51 3.38
C GLU A 401 -13.52 -3.77 2.54
N GLU A 402 -12.84 -3.99 1.41
CA GLU A 402 -12.96 -5.25 0.64
C GLU A 402 -12.43 -6.47 1.43
N LYS A 403 -11.32 -6.31 2.16
CA LYS A 403 -10.81 -7.30 3.12
C LYS A 403 -11.84 -7.59 4.22
N ALA A 404 -12.44 -6.55 4.79
CA ALA A 404 -13.47 -6.68 5.81
C ALA A 404 -14.72 -7.40 5.27
N LYS A 405 -15.17 -7.08 4.05
CA LYS A 405 -16.26 -7.79 3.37
C LYS A 405 -15.94 -9.28 3.20
N LEU A 406 -14.73 -9.62 2.76
CA LEU A 406 -14.29 -11.01 2.63
C LEU A 406 -14.35 -11.74 3.97
N VAL A 407 -13.79 -11.16 5.03
CA VAL A 407 -13.78 -11.76 6.37
C VAL A 407 -15.19 -11.90 6.95
N ARG A 408 -16.05 -10.89 6.77
CA ARG A 408 -17.46 -10.93 7.20
C ARG A 408 -18.20 -12.05 6.47
N ALA A 409 -18.10 -12.13 5.15
CA ALA A 409 -18.77 -13.15 4.35
C ALA A 409 -18.33 -14.59 4.70
N GLU A 410 -17.03 -14.82 4.89
CA GLU A 410 -16.54 -16.14 5.30
C GLU A 410 -16.88 -16.45 6.77
N SER A 411 -16.89 -15.46 7.67
CA SER A 411 -17.33 -15.66 9.07
C SER A 411 -18.80 -16.05 9.13
N GLU A 412 -19.66 -15.34 8.39
CA GLU A 412 -21.10 -15.63 8.30
C GLU A 412 -21.36 -17.03 7.76
N ARG A 413 -20.65 -17.47 6.70
CA ARG A 413 -20.78 -18.85 6.19
C ARG A 413 -20.40 -19.91 7.23
N VAL A 414 -19.35 -19.65 8.01
CA VAL A 414 -18.90 -20.55 9.08
C VAL A 414 -19.92 -20.60 10.21
N GLU A 415 -20.49 -19.46 10.60
CA GLU A 415 -21.56 -19.37 11.61
C GLU A 415 -22.82 -20.09 11.16
N ILE A 416 -23.33 -19.81 9.95
CA ILE A 416 -24.49 -20.51 9.38
C ILE A 416 -24.27 -22.02 9.40
N ALA A 417 -23.11 -22.49 8.96
CA ALA A 417 -22.84 -23.92 8.92
C ALA A 417 -22.63 -24.53 10.32
N ASN A 418 -22.15 -23.77 11.31
CA ASN A 418 -22.11 -24.19 12.71
C ASN A 418 -23.53 -24.31 13.30
N ASP A 419 -24.38 -23.32 13.02
CA ASP A 419 -25.75 -23.26 13.51
C ASP A 419 -26.63 -24.34 12.88
N GLU A 420 -26.49 -24.59 11.56
CA GLU A 420 -27.14 -25.70 10.88
C GLU A 420 -26.76 -27.06 11.48
N MET A 421 -25.48 -27.26 11.81
CA MET A 421 -25.00 -28.47 12.47
C MET A 421 -25.61 -28.60 13.87
N ALA A 422 -25.58 -27.52 14.66
CA ALA A 422 -26.12 -27.52 16.02
C ALA A 422 -27.64 -27.77 16.03
N ALA A 423 -28.40 -27.10 15.17
CA ALA A 423 -29.84 -27.27 15.01
C ALA A 423 -30.20 -28.69 14.56
N SER A 424 -29.42 -29.26 13.64
CA SER A 424 -29.63 -30.64 13.18
C SER A 424 -29.33 -31.66 14.29
N LEU A 425 -28.27 -31.45 15.07
CA LEU A 425 -27.96 -32.32 16.21
C LEU A 425 -29.02 -32.22 17.32
N ASP A 426 -29.52 -31.03 17.60
CA ASP A 426 -30.59 -30.80 18.57
C ASP A 426 -31.91 -31.44 18.11
N TYR A 427 -32.27 -31.32 16.83
CA TYR A 427 -33.42 -32.00 16.24
C TYR A 427 -33.33 -33.54 16.39
N LEU A 428 -32.13 -34.10 16.18
CA LEU A 428 -31.88 -35.53 16.36
C LEU A 428 -31.68 -35.93 17.84
N LYS A 429 -31.64 -34.96 18.77
CA LYS A 429 -31.35 -35.12 20.20
C LYS A 429 -30.00 -35.80 20.48
N LEU A 430 -29.05 -35.71 19.55
CA LEU A 430 -27.70 -36.25 19.67
C LEU A 430 -26.78 -35.25 20.39
N PRO A 431 -25.79 -35.71 21.20
CA PRO A 431 -25.40 -37.09 21.48
C PRO A 431 -26.25 -37.76 22.59
N ASN A 432 -27.13 -37.00 23.24
CA ASN A 432 -27.84 -37.43 24.45
C ASN A 432 -28.63 -38.73 24.23
N SER A 433 -29.31 -38.87 23.08
CA SER A 433 -30.05 -40.08 22.70
C SER A 433 -29.19 -41.35 22.69
N LEU A 434 -27.88 -41.29 22.39
CA LEU A 434 -27.01 -42.47 22.36
C LEU A 434 -26.59 -42.95 23.75
N ASN A 435 -26.37 -42.03 24.69
CA ASN A 435 -26.06 -42.37 26.09
C ASN A 435 -27.21 -43.16 26.74
N ILE A 436 -28.44 -42.89 26.29
CA ILE A 436 -29.66 -43.53 26.78
C ILE A 436 -29.79 -44.96 26.24
N LEU A 437 -29.46 -45.16 24.96
CA LEU A 437 -29.51 -46.47 24.29
C LEU A 437 -28.44 -47.45 24.79
N LYS A 438 -27.37 -46.98 25.44
CA LYS A 438 -26.35 -47.82 26.09
C LYS A 438 -26.78 -48.43 27.43
N GLY A 439 -28.04 -48.26 27.86
CA GLY A 439 -28.55 -48.86 29.10
C GLY A 439 -28.26 -48.04 30.35
N GLY A 440 -28.27 -46.71 30.24
CA GLY A 440 -28.07 -45.79 31.37
C GLY A 440 -29.27 -45.66 32.33
N LEU A 441 -30.02 -46.74 32.59
CA LEU A 441 -31.17 -46.70 33.50
C LEU A 441 -30.75 -46.57 34.98
N ASP A 442 -29.50 -46.92 35.33
CA ASP A 442 -28.97 -46.78 36.70
C ASP A 442 -28.48 -45.35 37.03
N GLN A 443 -28.45 -44.43 36.05
CA GLN A 443 -28.09 -43.03 36.27
C GLN A 443 -29.33 -42.12 36.49
N ASP A 444 -30.55 -42.69 36.52
CA ASP A 444 -31.80 -41.93 36.57
C ASP A 444 -32.24 -41.47 38.00
N MET A 445 -31.39 -41.68 39.00
CA MET A 445 -31.49 -41.03 40.33
C MET A 445 -30.27 -40.16 40.68
N ALA A 446 -29.21 -40.19 39.87
CA ALA A 446 -28.06 -39.32 40.06
C ALA A 446 -28.35 -37.94 39.48
N VAL A 447 -27.93 -36.89 40.18
CA VAL A 447 -28.03 -35.51 39.70
C VAL A 447 -27.26 -35.38 38.40
N ASP A 448 -27.86 -34.66 37.45
CA ASP A 448 -27.18 -34.31 36.22
C ASP A 448 -25.86 -33.59 36.56
N SER A 449 -24.73 -34.10 36.07
CA SER A 449 -23.41 -33.54 36.39
C SER A 449 -23.34 -32.06 36.02
N ASP A 450 -24.04 -31.65 34.96
CA ASP A 450 -24.10 -30.26 34.55
C ASP A 450 -24.86 -29.41 35.58
N PHE A 451 -25.95 -29.92 36.16
CA PHE A 451 -26.68 -29.22 37.22
C PHE A 451 -25.83 -29.03 38.48
N ARG A 452 -25.06 -30.07 38.86
CA ARG A 452 -24.13 -29.99 40.00
C ARG A 452 -23.01 -29.00 39.73
N ASN A 453 -22.42 -29.02 38.53
CA ASN A 453 -21.41 -28.06 38.11
C ASN A 453 -21.97 -26.64 38.10
N TRP A 454 -23.18 -26.42 37.58
CA TRP A 454 -23.81 -25.10 37.60
C TRP A 454 -23.96 -24.59 39.03
N CYS A 455 -24.40 -25.42 39.99
CA CYS A 455 -24.50 -25.02 41.40
C CYS A 455 -23.12 -24.77 42.02
N GLN A 456 -22.10 -25.55 41.68
CA GLN A 456 -20.72 -25.33 42.12
C GLN A 456 -20.13 -24.03 41.57
N ASP A 457 -20.46 -23.66 40.33
CA ASP A 457 -20.02 -22.38 39.76
C ASP A 457 -20.55 -21.19 40.57
N PHE A 458 -21.73 -21.29 41.22
CA PHE A 458 -22.21 -20.23 42.11
C PHE A 458 -21.40 -20.09 43.42
N VAL A 459 -20.63 -21.11 43.81
CA VAL A 459 -19.86 -21.13 45.06
C VAL A 459 -18.62 -20.24 44.93
N GLY A 460 -18.49 -19.28 45.84
CA GLY A 460 -17.33 -18.38 45.90
C GLY A 460 -17.45 -17.09 45.06
N HIS A 461 -18.57 -16.88 44.34
CA HIS A 461 -18.82 -15.59 43.69
C HIS A 461 -19.26 -14.53 44.70
N ALA A 462 -18.60 -13.37 44.69
CA ALA A 462 -18.99 -12.21 45.50
C ALA A 462 -20.43 -11.76 45.16
N PRO A 463 -21.19 -11.19 46.12
CA PRO A 463 -22.51 -10.65 45.84
C PRO A 463 -22.47 -9.58 44.73
N PHE A 464 -23.32 -9.69 43.71
CA PHE A 464 -23.39 -8.73 42.61
C PHE A 464 -23.76 -7.31 43.07
N ALA A 465 -24.41 -7.18 44.23
CA ALA A 465 -24.79 -5.90 44.82
C ALA A 465 -23.59 -4.94 44.98
N GLU A 466 -22.45 -5.43 45.47
CA GLU A 466 -21.24 -4.62 45.66
C GLU A 466 -20.66 -4.16 44.31
N ALA A 467 -20.72 -5.01 43.29
CA ALA A 467 -20.24 -4.68 41.95
C ALA A 467 -21.10 -3.57 41.32
N PHE A 468 -22.43 -3.63 41.45
CA PHE A 468 -23.31 -2.55 40.98
C PHE A 468 -23.12 -1.25 41.76
N GLU A 469 -22.85 -1.31 43.07
CA GLU A 469 -22.53 -0.13 43.88
C GLU A 469 -21.20 0.52 43.43
N GLN A 470 -20.19 -0.29 43.12
CA GLN A 470 -18.93 0.17 42.55
C GLN A 470 -19.12 0.86 41.19
N LEU A 471 -19.93 0.30 40.30
CA LEU A 471 -20.25 0.92 39.01
C LEU A 471 -20.92 2.28 39.20
N ASN A 472 -21.91 2.37 40.10
CA ASN A 472 -22.60 3.63 40.38
C ASN A 472 -21.67 4.68 41.01
N SER A 473 -20.72 4.25 41.85
CA SER A 473 -19.67 5.12 42.40
C SER A 473 -18.75 5.65 41.31
N SER A 474 -18.26 4.79 40.41
CA SER A 474 -17.41 5.18 39.28
C SER A 474 -18.13 6.14 38.33
N LYS A 475 -19.40 5.85 37.98
CA LYS A 475 -20.26 6.74 37.19
C LYS A 475 -20.36 8.13 37.84
N SER A 476 -20.66 8.17 39.14
CA SER A 476 -20.81 9.43 39.88
C SER A 476 -19.50 10.22 39.92
N SER A 477 -18.36 9.54 40.07
CA SER A 477 -17.02 10.15 40.01
C SER A 477 -16.74 10.78 38.65
N ILE A 478 -17.05 10.08 37.55
CA ILE A 478 -16.80 10.57 36.19
C ILE A 478 -17.67 11.80 35.88
N HIS A 479 -18.97 11.75 36.23
CA HIS A 479 -19.83 12.93 36.11
C HIS A 479 -19.32 14.11 36.94
N GLY A 480 -18.81 13.85 38.16
CA GLY A 480 -18.21 14.88 38.99
C GLY A 480 -17.03 15.58 38.33
N ILE A 481 -16.13 14.83 37.68
CA ILE A 481 -14.97 15.39 36.97
C ILE A 481 -15.43 16.18 35.73
N LEU A 482 -16.35 15.64 34.93
CA LEU A 482 -16.90 16.33 33.76
C LEU A 482 -17.59 17.65 34.14
N ASP A 483 -18.36 17.66 35.23
CA ASP A 483 -19.00 18.87 35.75
C ASP A 483 -17.96 19.90 36.23
N GLN A 484 -16.85 19.44 36.81
CA GLN A 484 -15.75 20.31 37.22
C GLN A 484 -15.01 20.90 36.01
N CYS A 485 -14.76 20.11 34.96
CA CYS A 485 -14.23 20.60 33.68
C CYS A 485 -15.11 21.69 33.09
N GLN A 486 -16.42 21.43 33.01
CA GLN A 486 -17.38 22.39 32.45
C GLN A 486 -17.41 23.68 33.26
N LYS A 487 -17.49 23.60 34.59
CA LYS A 487 -17.44 24.78 35.49
C LYS A 487 -16.16 25.58 35.34
N SER A 488 -15.01 24.91 35.15
CA SER A 488 -13.72 25.58 35.00
C SER A 488 -13.65 26.38 33.70
N LEU A 489 -14.16 25.82 32.60
CA LEU A 489 -14.26 26.51 31.31
C LEU A 489 -15.26 27.69 31.37
N ASP A 490 -16.44 27.48 31.97
CA ASP A 490 -17.45 28.54 32.15
C ASP A 490 -16.91 29.71 32.99
N MET A 491 -16.12 29.40 34.02
CA MET A 491 -15.52 30.41 34.90
C MET A 491 -14.42 31.20 34.18
N GLU A 492 -13.53 30.54 33.42
CA GLU A 492 -12.50 31.22 32.64
C GLU A 492 -13.11 32.13 31.58
N GLU A 493 -14.14 31.65 30.86
CA GLU A 493 -14.86 32.44 29.86
C GLU A 493 -15.51 33.68 30.48
N SER A 494 -16.19 33.52 31.62
CA SER A 494 -16.79 34.66 32.34
C SER A 494 -15.74 35.68 32.81
N VAL A 495 -14.56 35.22 33.25
CA VAL A 495 -13.45 36.11 33.66
C VAL A 495 -12.88 36.85 32.45
N CYS A 496 -12.63 36.15 31.34
CA CYS A 496 -12.13 36.76 30.10
C CYS A 496 -13.11 37.81 29.56
N GLU A 497 -14.41 37.54 29.56
CA GLU A 497 -15.43 38.51 29.11
C GLU A 497 -15.53 39.72 30.03
N LYS A 498 -15.48 39.52 31.35
CA LYS A 498 -15.47 40.63 32.32
C LYS A 498 -14.25 41.54 32.14
N MET A 499 -13.06 40.96 31.93
CA MET A 499 -11.85 41.75 31.69
C MET A 499 -11.90 42.47 30.33
N ARG A 500 -12.41 41.83 29.29
CA ARG A 500 -12.65 42.48 27.99
C ARG A 500 -13.62 43.66 28.11
N ASN A 501 -14.71 43.50 28.85
CA ASN A 501 -15.68 44.59 29.06
C ASN A 501 -15.07 45.76 29.86
N LYS A 502 -14.15 45.48 30.79
CA LYS A 502 -13.51 46.50 31.64
C LYS A 502 -12.41 47.29 30.91
N TYR A 503 -11.62 46.63 30.07
CA TYR A 503 -10.43 47.24 29.43
C TYR A 503 -10.61 47.48 27.92
N GLY A 504 -11.71 47.02 27.33
CA GLY A 504 -12.07 47.29 25.93
C GLY A 504 -10.97 46.88 24.95
N ALA A 505 -10.50 47.83 24.15
CA ALA A 505 -9.47 47.62 23.13
C ALA A 505 -8.08 47.27 23.69
N GLU A 506 -7.81 47.56 24.98
CA GLU A 506 -6.54 47.23 25.63
C GLU A 506 -6.46 45.73 25.98
N TRP A 507 -7.60 45.03 26.07
CA TRP A 507 -7.64 43.58 26.33
C TRP A 507 -7.54 42.78 25.04
N THR A 508 -6.30 42.59 24.57
CA THR A 508 -5.98 41.94 23.29
C THR A 508 -6.10 40.41 23.32
N GLN A 509 -6.35 39.81 24.49
CA GLN A 509 -6.58 38.37 24.64
C GLN A 509 -7.74 37.93 23.72
N GLN A 510 -7.64 36.77 23.07
CA GLN A 510 -8.72 36.22 22.21
C GLN A 510 -9.94 35.72 23.03
N PRO A 511 -11.18 35.73 22.51
CA PRO A 511 -12.35 35.18 23.22
C PRO A 511 -12.27 33.67 23.44
N SER A 512 -12.63 33.22 24.65
CA SER A 512 -12.51 31.81 25.05
C SER A 512 -13.55 30.89 24.41
N SER A 513 -14.70 31.41 23.96
CA SER A 513 -15.79 30.63 23.35
C SER A 513 -15.35 29.84 22.11
N ARG A 514 -14.49 30.41 21.26
CA ARG A 514 -14.00 29.75 20.05
C ARG A 514 -12.94 28.69 20.38
N LEU A 515 -12.08 28.97 21.35
CA LEU A 515 -10.96 28.10 21.74
C LEU A 515 -11.41 26.88 22.56
N THR A 516 -12.51 27.00 23.30
CA THR A 516 -13.05 25.93 24.15
C THR A 516 -14.06 25.02 23.44
N SER A 517 -14.37 25.31 22.17
CA SER A 517 -15.42 24.60 21.40
C SER A 517 -15.20 23.08 21.31
N THR A 518 -13.96 22.65 21.09
CA THR A 518 -13.57 21.22 21.04
C THR A 518 -13.71 20.58 22.41
N LEU A 519 -13.11 21.16 23.46
CA LEU A 519 -13.18 20.66 24.83
C LEU A 519 -14.63 20.54 25.33
N ARG A 520 -15.49 21.52 25.02
CA ARG A 520 -16.92 21.48 25.34
C ARG A 520 -17.67 20.40 24.56
N SER A 521 -17.26 20.14 23.32
CA SER A 521 -17.80 19.03 22.54
C SER A 521 -17.42 17.69 23.16
N ASP A 522 -16.15 17.52 23.56
CA ASP A 522 -15.65 16.31 24.19
C ASP A 522 -16.37 16.02 25.52
N ILE A 523 -16.58 17.05 26.36
CA ILE A 523 -17.38 16.94 27.59
C ILE A 523 -18.80 16.41 27.28
N ARG A 524 -19.46 16.94 26.25
CA ARG A 524 -20.81 16.48 25.85
C ARG A 524 -20.80 15.05 25.34
N ASN A 525 -19.81 14.70 24.53
CA ASN A 525 -19.68 13.37 23.96
C ASN A 525 -19.43 12.32 25.05
N TYR A 526 -18.49 12.56 25.97
CA TYR A 526 -18.23 11.66 27.09
C TYR A 526 -19.43 11.55 28.03
N ARG A 527 -20.15 12.65 28.28
CA ARG A 527 -21.40 12.61 29.06
C ARG A 527 -22.48 11.76 28.38
N GLY A 528 -22.59 11.86 27.05
CA GLY A 528 -23.49 11.01 26.25
C GLY A 528 -23.13 9.53 26.33
N ALA A 529 -21.85 9.20 26.18
CA ALA A 529 -21.35 7.82 26.27
C ALA A 529 -21.59 7.20 27.65
N VAL A 530 -21.38 7.96 28.73
CA VAL A 530 -21.64 7.52 30.10
C VAL A 530 -23.15 7.29 30.35
N GLU A 531 -24.02 8.10 29.75
CA GLU A 531 -25.47 7.92 29.88
C GLU A 531 -25.97 6.68 29.11
N GLU A 532 -25.43 6.43 27.92
CA GLU A 532 -25.72 5.21 27.15
C GLU A 532 -25.25 3.95 27.88
N ALA A 533 -24.05 3.98 28.46
CA ALA A 533 -23.55 2.91 29.32
C ALA A 533 -24.46 2.71 30.55
N SER A 534 -24.96 3.79 31.14
CA SER A 534 -25.90 3.70 32.26
C SER A 534 -27.22 3.01 31.90
N MET A 535 -27.71 3.13 30.66
CA MET A 535 -28.89 2.39 30.23
C MET A 535 -28.62 0.88 30.21
N SER A 536 -27.41 0.49 29.81
CA SER A 536 -26.95 -0.91 29.82
C SER A 536 -26.80 -1.44 31.26
N ASP A 537 -26.29 -0.62 32.19
CA ASP A 537 -26.21 -0.99 33.61
C ASP A 537 -27.60 -1.25 34.22
N VAL A 538 -28.59 -0.43 33.87
CA VAL A 538 -29.99 -0.62 34.31
C VAL A 538 -30.56 -1.92 33.79
N GLN A 539 -30.26 -2.28 32.53
CA GLN A 539 -30.68 -3.57 31.96
C GLN A 539 -30.02 -4.74 32.69
N LEU A 540 -28.70 -4.69 32.94
CA LEU A 540 -28.00 -5.72 33.72
C LEU A 540 -28.59 -5.86 35.12
N TYR A 541 -28.86 -4.75 35.80
CA TYR A 541 -29.47 -4.77 37.12
C TYR A 541 -30.90 -5.36 37.09
N SER A 542 -31.68 -5.10 36.03
CA SER A 542 -33.01 -5.69 35.86
C SER A 542 -32.95 -7.22 35.68
N THR A 543 -31.99 -7.72 34.90
CA THR A 543 -31.76 -9.15 34.71
C THR A 543 -31.32 -9.83 36.01
N PHE A 544 -30.43 -9.18 36.78
CA PHE A 544 -30.06 -9.64 38.11
C PHE A 544 -31.29 -9.76 39.01
N ARG A 545 -32.14 -8.72 39.09
CA ARG A 545 -33.38 -8.75 39.88
C ARG A 545 -34.36 -9.83 39.45
N GLN A 546 -34.45 -10.12 38.16
CA GLN A 546 -35.36 -11.14 37.64
C GLN A 546 -34.96 -12.56 38.08
N HIS A 547 -33.66 -12.83 38.20
CA HIS A 547 -33.13 -14.16 38.52
C HIS A 547 -32.56 -14.30 39.95
N GLU A 548 -32.58 -13.23 40.75
CA GLU A 548 -32.01 -13.15 42.10
C GLU A 548 -32.42 -14.32 43.00
N SER A 549 -33.73 -14.62 43.06
CA SER A 549 -34.24 -15.71 43.92
C SER A 549 -33.81 -17.10 43.45
N ASP A 550 -33.71 -17.34 42.14
CA ASP A 550 -33.30 -18.64 41.59
C ASP A 550 -31.77 -18.81 41.72
N MET A 551 -30.99 -17.73 41.55
CA MET A 551 -29.54 -17.71 41.74
C MET A 551 -29.16 -17.95 43.20
N GLU A 552 -29.90 -17.39 44.16
CA GLU A 552 -29.68 -17.63 45.59
C GLU A 552 -30.04 -19.07 46.00
N GLU A 553 -31.07 -19.65 45.38
CA GLU A 553 -31.38 -21.08 45.55
C GLU A 553 -30.26 -21.98 45.02
N MET A 554 -29.68 -21.66 43.85
CA MET A 554 -28.55 -22.42 43.30
C MET A 554 -27.26 -22.23 44.12
N ARG A 555 -27.00 -21.01 44.61
CA ARG A 555 -25.86 -20.68 45.47
C ARG A 555 -25.93 -21.44 46.80
N SER A 556 -27.06 -21.35 47.49
CA SER A 556 -27.25 -22.06 48.76
C SER A 556 -27.12 -23.58 48.59
N ALA A 557 -27.68 -24.14 47.52
CA ALA A 557 -27.54 -25.56 47.21
C ALA A 557 -26.09 -25.98 46.84
N GLY A 558 -25.30 -25.08 46.25
CA GLY A 558 -23.87 -25.28 46.00
C GLY A 558 -23.02 -25.21 47.28
N GLU A 559 -23.30 -24.24 48.16
CA GLU A 559 -22.56 -24.02 49.41
C GLU A 559 -22.80 -25.12 50.45
N THR A 560 -24.02 -25.68 50.50
CA THR A 560 -24.37 -26.78 51.40
C THR A 560 -24.11 -28.17 50.82
N ASP A 561 -23.63 -28.27 49.57
CA ASP A 561 -23.52 -29.51 48.76
C ASP A 561 -24.86 -30.28 48.66
N GLU A 562 -25.99 -29.56 48.73
CA GLU A 562 -27.36 -30.07 48.62
C GLU A 562 -27.96 -29.88 47.21
N ALA A 563 -27.12 -29.74 46.18
CA ALA A 563 -27.54 -29.66 44.77
C ALA A 563 -28.50 -30.81 44.40
N ASP A 564 -28.28 -31.98 44.98
CA ASP A 564 -29.10 -33.17 44.80
C ASP A 564 -30.52 -33.03 45.34
N VAL A 565 -30.67 -32.36 46.48
CA VAL A 565 -31.96 -32.08 47.10
C VAL A 565 -32.72 -31.03 46.28
N LEU A 566 -32.04 -29.99 45.79
CA LEU A 566 -32.64 -28.97 44.93
C LEU A 566 -33.14 -29.55 43.61
N TYR A 567 -32.32 -30.41 42.98
CA TYR A 567 -32.66 -31.09 41.73
C TYR A 567 -33.88 -32.02 41.90
N GLN A 568 -33.89 -32.85 42.95
CA GLN A 568 -35.02 -33.73 43.25
C GLN A 568 -36.29 -32.95 43.57
N ARG A 569 -36.20 -31.87 44.35
CA ARG A 569 -37.33 -30.99 44.66
C ARG A 569 -37.91 -30.33 43.41
N ALA A 570 -37.04 -29.90 42.49
CA ALA A 570 -37.46 -29.33 41.20
C ALA A 570 -38.13 -30.37 40.30
N MET A 571 -37.60 -31.59 40.23
CA MET A 571 -38.17 -32.71 39.49
C MET A 571 -39.55 -33.12 40.04
N ILE A 572 -39.72 -33.19 41.36
CA ILE A 572 -41.01 -33.49 42.02
C ILE A 572 -42.03 -32.39 41.73
N LYS A 573 -41.63 -31.11 41.75
CA LYS A 573 -42.52 -29.98 41.47
C LYS A 573 -43.06 -29.99 40.03
N VAL A 574 -42.23 -30.38 39.05
CA VAL A 574 -42.64 -30.54 37.65
C VAL A 574 -43.48 -31.81 37.44
N GLY A 575 -43.18 -32.90 38.17
CA GLY A 575 -43.96 -34.15 38.12
C GLY A 575 -45.33 -34.08 38.82
N ALA A 576 -45.46 -33.31 39.90
CA ALA A 576 -46.69 -33.15 40.67
C ALA A 576 -47.75 -32.29 39.95
N ALA A 577 -47.32 -31.33 39.12
CA ALA A 577 -48.21 -30.48 38.32
C ALA A 577 -49.04 -31.24 37.26
N ARG A 578 -48.74 -32.53 37.02
CA ARG A 578 -49.46 -33.39 36.07
C ARG A 578 -50.30 -34.51 36.71
N LYS A 579 -50.32 -34.66 38.05
CA LYS A 579 -51.10 -35.69 38.75
C LYS A 579 -52.58 -35.33 38.94
N THR A 580 -53.26 -34.94 37.87
CA THR A 580 -54.74 -34.93 37.79
C THR A 580 -55.16 -35.63 36.51
N GLY A 581 -55.20 -36.97 36.56
CA GLY A 581 -55.75 -37.75 35.46
C GLY A 581 -55.19 -39.16 35.36
N VAL A 582 -56.03 -40.12 35.78
CA VAL A 582 -56.05 -41.53 35.36
C VAL A 582 -55.11 -42.49 36.11
N LYS A 583 -55.76 -43.42 36.82
CA LYS A 583 -55.20 -44.65 37.40
C LYS A 583 -55.22 -45.79 36.37
N SER A 584 -54.36 -46.78 36.65
CA SER A 584 -54.43 -48.22 36.31
C SER A 584 -53.45 -48.70 35.24
N PRO A 585 -53.14 -50.03 35.17
CA PRO A 585 -53.07 -51.05 36.23
C PRO A 585 -51.78 -51.91 36.15
N ALA A 586 -51.72 -52.92 37.03
CA ALA A 586 -50.67 -53.91 37.24
C ALA A 586 -50.20 -54.68 35.99
N ALA A 587 -48.92 -55.05 36.01
CA ALA A 587 -48.26 -55.90 35.03
C ALA A 587 -48.35 -57.38 35.46
N GLU A 588 -49.05 -58.18 34.66
CA GLU A 588 -48.84 -59.63 34.52
C GLU A 588 -47.96 -59.87 33.29
N GLY A 589 -47.10 -60.89 33.37
CA GLY A 589 -45.96 -61.12 32.47
C GLY A 589 -46.30 -61.63 31.07
N ASN A 590 -45.27 -61.73 30.23
CA ASN A 590 -44.80 -63.01 29.70
C ASN A 590 -43.57 -62.86 28.79
N LEU A 591 -42.72 -63.89 28.91
CA LEU A 591 -41.62 -64.30 28.04
C LEU A 591 -42.09 -64.72 26.64
N ILE A 592 -41.10 -64.82 25.74
CA ILE A 592 -41.05 -65.60 24.49
C ILE A 592 -41.72 -64.93 23.27
N ASP A 593 -40.88 -64.44 22.34
CA ASP A 593 -40.75 -65.16 21.07
C ASP A 593 -39.39 -64.95 20.39
N ASP A 594 -38.93 -66.07 19.90
CA ASP A 594 -37.64 -66.47 19.32
C ASP A 594 -37.43 -65.97 17.85
N ILE A 595 -36.20 -66.16 17.36
CA ILE A 595 -35.79 -66.42 15.95
C ILE A 595 -35.37 -65.24 15.03
N ASP A 596 -34.10 -65.39 14.59
CA ASP A 596 -33.40 -65.00 13.35
C ASP A 596 -33.29 -63.53 12.89
N ASP A 597 -32.06 -62.99 12.96
CA ASP A 597 -31.51 -62.05 11.97
C ASP A 597 -29.97 -61.97 12.13
N ASP A 598 -29.26 -62.99 11.67
CA ASP A 598 -27.79 -63.17 11.81
C ASP A 598 -26.96 -62.32 10.81
N ASP A 599 -27.54 -61.23 10.27
CA ASP A 599 -26.92 -60.34 9.28
C ASP A 599 -27.01 -58.84 9.62
N LYS A 600 -27.45 -58.48 10.84
CA LYS A 600 -27.52 -57.08 11.30
C LYS A 600 -26.48 -56.81 12.39
N ALA A 601 -25.62 -55.80 12.15
CA ALA A 601 -24.65 -55.30 13.13
C ALA A 601 -25.29 -55.11 14.51
N SER A 602 -24.59 -55.48 15.57
CA SER A 602 -25.09 -55.40 16.94
C SER A 602 -25.53 -53.96 17.27
N VAL A 603 -26.56 -53.78 18.12
CA VAL A 603 -27.01 -52.45 18.58
C VAL A 603 -25.84 -51.62 19.13
N ALA A 604 -24.85 -52.26 19.77
CA ALA A 604 -23.62 -51.62 20.24
C ALA A 604 -22.70 -51.12 19.11
N GLU A 605 -22.59 -51.87 18.01
CA GLU A 605 -21.81 -51.49 16.83
C GLU A 605 -22.47 -50.35 16.06
N GLN A 606 -23.81 -50.38 15.96
CA GLN A 606 -24.59 -49.30 15.34
C GLN A 606 -24.48 -47.99 16.14
N ILE A 607 -24.52 -48.06 17.48
CA ILE A 607 -24.27 -46.89 18.35
C ILE A 607 -22.83 -46.36 18.16
N ALA A 608 -21.83 -47.25 18.11
CA ALA A 608 -20.44 -46.85 17.90
C ALA A 608 -20.23 -46.16 16.54
N ALA A 609 -20.93 -46.59 15.49
CA ALA A 609 -20.89 -45.95 14.17
C ALA A 609 -21.44 -44.52 14.20
N VAL A 610 -22.53 -44.25 14.91
CA VAL A 610 -23.08 -42.89 15.09
C VAL A 610 -22.12 -42.02 15.92
N GLU A 611 -21.49 -42.58 16.97
CA GLU A 611 -20.48 -41.85 17.76
C GLU A 611 -19.23 -41.47 16.96
N ASP A 612 -18.78 -42.35 16.05
CA ASP A 612 -17.65 -42.06 15.17
C ASP A 612 -17.98 -40.93 14.18
N LEU A 613 -19.20 -40.91 13.63
CA LEU A 613 -19.68 -39.81 12.78
C LEU A 613 -19.77 -38.48 13.55
N LEU A 614 -20.22 -38.49 14.81
CA LEU A 614 -20.25 -37.29 15.68
C LEU A 614 -18.84 -36.77 15.99
N LYS A 615 -17.87 -37.67 16.23
CA LYS A 615 -16.45 -37.29 16.41
C LYS A 615 -15.89 -36.64 15.15
N LYS A 616 -16.14 -37.23 13.97
CA LYS A 616 -15.72 -36.66 12.67
C LYS A 616 -16.34 -35.28 12.43
N LEU A 617 -17.62 -35.09 12.72
CA LEU A 617 -18.29 -33.78 12.61
C LEU A 617 -17.67 -32.73 13.55
N THR A 618 -17.33 -33.11 14.78
CA THR A 618 -16.66 -32.22 15.74
C THR A 618 -15.25 -31.82 15.27
N LEU A 619 -14.52 -32.74 14.64
CA LEU A 619 -13.21 -32.45 14.04
C LEU A 619 -13.33 -31.46 12.87
N ILE A 620 -14.34 -31.61 12.01
CA ILE A 620 -14.60 -30.65 10.91
C ILE A 620 -14.94 -29.26 11.46
N LYS A 621 -15.76 -29.18 12.52
CA LYS A 621 -16.07 -27.91 13.19
C LYS A 621 -14.80 -27.21 13.67
N ARG A 622 -13.92 -27.93 14.38
CA ARG A 622 -12.63 -27.39 14.85
C ARG A 622 -11.70 -27.00 13.71
N GLU A 623 -11.62 -27.80 12.64
CA GLU A 623 -10.84 -27.44 11.45
C GLU A 623 -11.34 -26.13 10.84
N ARG A 624 -12.65 -25.98 10.68
CA ARG A 624 -13.27 -24.77 10.12
C ARG A 624 -12.98 -23.53 10.97
N GLU A 625 -13.12 -23.62 12.28
CA GLU A 625 -12.79 -22.53 13.22
C GLU A 625 -11.32 -22.13 13.13
N LYS A 626 -10.41 -23.12 13.05
CA LYS A 626 -8.98 -22.87 12.88
C LYS A 626 -8.67 -22.16 11.55
N VAL A 627 -9.22 -22.64 10.44
CA VAL A 627 -8.99 -22.03 9.12
C VAL A 627 -9.55 -20.60 9.06
N LEU A 628 -10.70 -20.34 9.69
CA LEU A 628 -11.26 -18.99 9.79
C LEU A 628 -10.35 -18.07 10.61
N LYS A 629 -9.78 -18.56 11.71
CA LYS A 629 -8.80 -17.81 12.51
C LYS A 629 -7.55 -17.48 11.70
N ASP A 630 -6.96 -18.47 11.01
CA ASP A 630 -5.79 -18.27 10.15
C ASP A 630 -6.07 -17.25 9.03
N LEU A 631 -7.28 -17.27 8.45
CA LEU A 631 -7.70 -16.29 7.45
C LEU A 631 -7.79 -14.88 8.04
N LYS A 632 -8.42 -14.72 9.22
CA LYS A 632 -8.52 -13.41 9.90
C LYS A 632 -7.14 -12.81 10.20
N GLU A 633 -6.21 -13.61 10.70
CA GLU A 633 -4.84 -13.16 10.99
C GLU A 633 -4.08 -12.74 9.73
N LYS A 634 -4.19 -13.52 8.64
CA LYS A 634 -3.51 -13.18 7.37
C LYS A 634 -4.10 -11.95 6.69
N VAL A 635 -5.42 -11.76 6.74
CA VAL A 635 -6.08 -10.58 6.18
C VAL A 635 -5.75 -9.33 6.99
N HIS A 636 -5.65 -9.45 8.32
CA HIS A 636 -5.28 -8.32 9.19
C HIS A 636 -3.87 -7.82 8.94
N ASN A 637 -2.91 -8.72 8.73
CA ASN A 637 -1.50 -8.38 8.51
C ASN A 637 -1.15 -7.97 7.06
N ASP A 638 -2.14 -7.88 6.18
CA ASP A 638 -1.92 -7.62 4.76
C ASP A 638 -1.90 -6.11 4.45
N ASP A 639 -0.79 -5.61 3.91
CA ASP A 639 -0.61 -4.22 3.50
C ASP A 639 -0.42 -4.12 1.97
N ILE A 640 -1.32 -3.39 1.31
CA ILE A 640 -1.32 -3.17 -0.14
C ILE A 640 -0.65 -1.83 -0.53
N SER A 641 -0.24 -1.01 0.44
CA SER A 641 0.19 0.37 0.23
C SER A 641 1.33 0.49 -0.79
N SER A 642 2.35 -0.40 -0.73
CA SER A 642 3.46 -0.41 -1.68
C SER A 642 3.01 -0.73 -3.12
N VAL A 643 2.06 -1.65 -3.28
CA VAL A 643 1.52 -2.06 -4.59
C VAL A 643 0.67 -0.94 -5.20
N LEU A 644 -0.08 -0.22 -4.37
CA LEU A 644 -0.86 0.95 -4.80
C LEU A 644 0.02 2.12 -5.21
N ILE A 645 1.10 2.39 -4.45
CA ILE A 645 2.05 3.47 -4.77
C ILE A 645 2.70 3.25 -6.14
N LEU A 646 3.15 2.01 -6.42
CA LEU A 646 3.78 1.66 -7.70
C LEU A 646 2.81 1.76 -8.89
N ASN A 647 1.52 1.51 -8.66
CA ASN A 647 0.48 1.53 -9.70
C ASN A 647 -0.33 2.83 -9.75
N LYS A 648 0.15 3.92 -9.14
CA LYS A 648 -0.56 5.22 -9.11
C LYS A 648 -0.97 5.74 -10.50
N LYS A 649 -0.23 5.42 -11.57
CA LYS A 649 -0.60 5.84 -12.94
C LYS A 649 -1.74 5.00 -13.57
N ALA A 650 -2.06 3.85 -12.98
CA ALA A 650 -3.10 2.91 -13.41
C ALA A 650 -4.32 2.90 -12.46
N MET A 651 -4.53 3.94 -11.66
CA MET A 651 -5.64 4.07 -10.69
C MET A 651 -7.04 3.81 -11.31
N SER A 652 -7.20 3.98 -12.63
CA SER A 652 -8.43 3.59 -13.33
C SER A 652 -8.78 2.08 -13.26
N GLN A 653 -7.84 1.22 -12.84
CA GLN A 653 -8.00 -0.24 -12.72
C GLN A 653 -7.86 -0.75 -11.27
N GLU A 654 -8.05 0.10 -10.25
CA GLU A 654 -7.95 -0.28 -8.83
C GLU A 654 -8.74 -1.56 -8.48
N ASN A 655 -9.97 -1.70 -8.98
CA ASN A 655 -10.80 -2.88 -8.72
C ASN A 655 -10.22 -4.19 -9.27
N GLN A 656 -9.44 -4.13 -10.36
CA GLN A 656 -8.76 -5.32 -10.87
C GLN A 656 -7.56 -5.68 -10.00
N LEU A 657 -6.80 -4.67 -9.57
CA LEU A 657 -5.68 -4.84 -8.66
C LEU A 657 -6.13 -5.44 -7.32
N PHE A 658 -7.23 -4.92 -6.74
CA PHE A 658 -7.82 -5.47 -5.52
C PHE A 658 -8.22 -6.93 -5.69
N LYS A 659 -8.83 -7.29 -6.82
CA LYS A 659 -9.20 -8.69 -7.10
C LYS A 659 -7.98 -9.60 -7.16
N THR A 660 -6.95 -9.22 -7.90
CA THR A 660 -5.71 -9.99 -8.01
C THR A 660 -5.03 -10.15 -6.64
N GLU A 661 -4.97 -9.08 -5.84
CA GLU A 661 -4.40 -9.17 -4.49
C GLU A 661 -5.26 -10.03 -3.55
N LEU A 662 -6.60 -9.96 -3.63
CA LEU A 662 -7.48 -10.82 -2.83
C LEU A 662 -7.44 -12.30 -3.25
N GLU A 663 -6.98 -12.63 -4.46
CA GLU A 663 -6.83 -14.03 -4.89
C GLU A 663 -5.87 -14.82 -4.00
N LYS A 664 -4.91 -14.17 -3.31
CA LYS A 664 -4.02 -14.86 -2.36
C LYS A 664 -4.78 -15.50 -1.18
N PHE A 665 -5.99 -15.03 -0.88
CA PHE A 665 -6.84 -15.60 0.18
C PHE A 665 -7.74 -16.76 -0.30
N ARG A 666 -7.88 -16.98 -1.62
CA ARG A 666 -8.70 -18.08 -2.18
C ARG A 666 -8.43 -19.47 -1.58
N PRO A 667 -7.17 -19.88 -1.30
CA PRO A 667 -6.92 -21.20 -0.72
C PRO A 667 -7.63 -21.44 0.61
N HIS A 668 -7.77 -20.39 1.45
CA HIS A 668 -8.48 -20.48 2.73
C HIS A 668 -10.00 -20.57 2.50
N GLN A 669 -10.54 -19.76 1.57
CA GLN A 669 -11.95 -19.82 1.18
C GLN A 669 -12.33 -21.21 0.62
N GLN A 670 -11.48 -21.78 -0.23
CA GLN A 670 -11.69 -23.14 -0.76
C GLN A 670 -11.66 -24.19 0.34
N ARG A 671 -10.76 -24.07 1.31
CA ARG A 671 -10.69 -25.00 2.45
C ARG A 671 -11.92 -24.91 3.36
N LEU A 672 -12.44 -23.71 3.60
CA LEU A 672 -13.71 -23.50 4.33
C LEU A 672 -14.89 -24.14 3.58
N LEU A 673 -14.97 -23.91 2.26
CA LEU A 673 -16.00 -24.50 1.41
C LEU A 673 -15.93 -26.04 1.39
N GLN A 674 -14.73 -26.61 1.30
CA GLN A 674 -14.54 -28.06 1.39
C GLN A 674 -14.97 -28.61 2.75
N ALA A 675 -14.66 -27.93 3.86
CA ALA A 675 -15.11 -28.32 5.20
C ALA A 675 -16.64 -28.30 5.30
N GLN A 676 -17.30 -27.29 4.73
CA GLN A 676 -18.76 -27.22 4.67
C GLN A 676 -19.38 -28.37 3.87
N HIS A 677 -18.84 -28.69 2.69
CA HIS A 677 -19.32 -29.84 1.89
C HIS A 677 -19.15 -31.17 2.63
N LYS A 678 -18.00 -31.37 3.30
CA LYS A 678 -17.76 -32.57 4.13
C LYS A 678 -18.74 -32.66 5.30
N GLN A 679 -19.04 -31.53 5.98
CA GLN A 679 -20.06 -31.49 7.03
C GLN A 679 -21.42 -31.95 6.49
N HIS A 680 -21.86 -31.40 5.35
CA HIS A 680 -23.16 -31.78 4.76
C HIS A 680 -23.23 -33.28 4.44
N SER A 681 -22.15 -33.85 3.89
CA SER A 681 -22.07 -35.29 3.61
C SER A 681 -22.16 -36.13 4.89
N LEU A 682 -21.38 -35.78 5.93
CA LEU A 682 -21.40 -36.48 7.21
C LEU A 682 -22.74 -36.34 7.94
N MET A 683 -23.39 -35.17 7.87
CA MET A 683 -24.72 -34.97 8.43
C MET A 683 -25.77 -35.85 7.76
N LYS A 684 -25.72 -35.99 6.44
CA LYS A 684 -26.62 -36.90 5.71
C LYS A 684 -26.39 -38.37 6.10
N GLU A 685 -25.13 -38.76 6.25
CA GLU A 685 -24.76 -40.10 6.71
C GLU A 685 -25.18 -40.36 8.16
N LEU A 686 -25.00 -39.37 9.04
CA LEU A 686 -25.46 -39.41 10.44
C LEU A 686 -26.98 -39.57 10.52
N THR A 687 -27.75 -38.78 9.77
CA THR A 687 -29.21 -38.88 9.77
C THR A 687 -29.68 -40.25 9.29
N ARG A 688 -29.04 -40.83 8.26
CA ARG A 688 -29.36 -42.17 7.77
C ARG A 688 -29.05 -43.24 8.82
N THR A 689 -27.81 -43.27 9.31
CA THR A 689 -27.36 -44.27 10.30
C THR A 689 -28.14 -44.19 11.61
N TYR A 690 -28.52 -42.98 12.05
CA TYR A 690 -29.37 -42.78 13.21
C TYR A 690 -30.84 -43.18 12.95
N SER A 691 -31.37 -42.94 11.75
CA SER A 691 -32.71 -43.43 11.37
C SER A 691 -32.78 -44.96 11.34
N ASP A 692 -31.71 -45.61 10.88
CA ASP A 692 -31.60 -47.07 10.86
C ASP A 692 -31.57 -47.61 12.30
N LEU A 693 -30.81 -46.99 13.20
CA LEU A 693 -30.78 -47.32 14.64
C LEU A 693 -32.15 -47.16 15.32
N LEU A 694 -32.90 -46.10 14.99
CA LEU A 694 -34.24 -45.86 15.55
C LEU A 694 -35.32 -46.83 15.03
N SER A 695 -35.07 -47.50 13.90
CA SER A 695 -35.99 -48.46 13.32
C SER A 695 -35.96 -49.84 14.01
N ASP A 696 -34.96 -50.11 14.85
CA ASP A 696 -34.84 -51.35 15.60
C ASP A 696 -35.95 -51.46 16.67
N LYS A 697 -36.70 -52.57 16.64
CA LYS A 697 -37.81 -52.85 17.56
C LYS A 697 -37.36 -52.85 19.03
N ARG A 698 -36.10 -53.21 19.32
CA ARG A 698 -35.51 -53.22 20.67
C ARG A 698 -35.33 -51.81 21.24
N VAL A 699 -34.99 -50.85 20.39
CA VAL A 699 -34.76 -49.44 20.73
C VAL A 699 -36.08 -48.69 20.96
N ARG A 700 -37.13 -49.07 20.23
CA ARG A 700 -38.43 -48.37 20.20
C ARG A 700 -39.27 -48.54 21.48
N GLN A 701 -39.09 -49.63 22.24
CA GLN A 701 -39.80 -49.85 23.52
C GLN A 701 -39.15 -49.09 24.69
N GLU A 702 -37.82 -48.98 24.71
CA GLU A 702 -37.06 -48.18 25.69
C GLU A 702 -37.26 -46.67 25.50
N GLN A 703 -37.38 -46.23 24.24
CA GLN A 703 -37.58 -44.81 23.89
C GLN A 703 -38.86 -44.20 24.47
N ASN A 704 -39.98 -44.94 24.50
CA ASN A 704 -41.28 -44.41 24.95
C ASN A 704 -41.37 -44.21 26.47
N LYS A 705 -40.72 -45.05 27.27
CA LYS A 705 -40.64 -44.87 28.74
C LYS A 705 -39.70 -43.71 29.08
N TYR A 706 -38.60 -43.59 28.34
CA TYR A 706 -37.62 -42.52 28.52
C TYR A 706 -38.14 -41.14 28.09
N GLU A 707 -38.92 -41.03 27.01
CA GLU A 707 -39.44 -39.73 26.54
C GLU A 707 -40.27 -38.98 27.60
N ALA A 708 -41.02 -39.70 28.44
CA ALA A 708 -41.84 -39.08 29.49
C ALA A 708 -40.99 -38.50 30.63
N PHE A 709 -39.94 -39.22 31.06
CA PHE A 709 -39.01 -38.79 32.10
C PHE A 709 -38.05 -37.70 31.59
N SER A 710 -37.53 -37.86 30.36
CA SER A 710 -36.66 -36.89 29.68
C SER A 710 -37.32 -35.53 29.50
N ARG A 711 -38.63 -35.47 29.19
CA ARG A 711 -39.37 -34.19 29.09
C ARG A 711 -39.44 -33.46 30.44
N GLN A 712 -39.57 -34.19 31.55
CA GLN A 712 -39.55 -33.61 32.90
C GLN A 712 -38.15 -33.08 33.24
N ARG A 713 -37.11 -33.89 33.02
CA ARG A 713 -35.71 -33.49 33.19
C ARG A 713 -35.34 -32.28 32.34
N SER A 714 -35.71 -32.27 31.06
CA SER A 714 -35.46 -31.18 30.13
C SER A 714 -36.10 -29.87 30.57
N THR A 715 -37.31 -29.91 31.16
CA THR A 715 -37.98 -28.69 31.67
C THR A 715 -37.22 -28.10 32.85
N VAL A 716 -36.77 -28.94 33.79
CA VAL A 716 -35.97 -28.51 34.96
C VAL A 716 -34.60 -28.00 34.51
N MET A 717 -33.89 -28.76 33.68
CA MET A 717 -32.57 -28.38 33.15
C MET A 717 -32.64 -27.10 32.33
N THR A 718 -33.68 -26.89 31.50
CA THR A 718 -33.84 -25.64 30.73
C THR A 718 -34.06 -24.43 31.63
N LYS A 719 -34.81 -24.57 32.73
CA LYS A 719 -35.00 -23.48 33.69
C LYS A 719 -33.65 -23.08 34.31
N TYR A 720 -32.93 -24.02 34.88
CA TYR A 720 -31.68 -23.72 35.58
C TYR A 720 -30.50 -23.41 34.66
N LYS A 721 -30.49 -23.95 33.44
CA LYS A 721 -29.58 -23.52 32.38
C LYS A 721 -29.77 -22.04 32.03
N LYS A 722 -31.01 -21.54 31.99
CA LYS A 722 -31.26 -20.10 31.79
C LYS A 722 -30.74 -19.25 32.95
N VAL A 723 -30.84 -19.76 34.19
CA VAL A 723 -30.32 -19.07 35.39
C VAL A 723 -28.79 -19.04 35.39
N HIS A 724 -28.14 -20.16 35.02
CA HIS A 724 -26.68 -20.23 34.85
C HIS A 724 -26.18 -19.36 33.69
N GLN A 725 -26.88 -19.36 32.55
CA GLN A 725 -26.55 -18.45 31.45
C GLN A 725 -26.69 -16.98 31.88
N ALA A 726 -27.74 -16.64 32.63
CA ALA A 726 -27.90 -15.30 33.18
C ALA A 726 -26.76 -14.93 34.15
N LEU A 727 -26.21 -15.88 34.91
CA LEU A 727 -25.02 -15.67 35.75
C LEU A 727 -23.80 -15.29 34.89
N LEU A 728 -23.50 -16.09 33.86
CA LEU A 728 -22.37 -15.85 32.96
C LEU A 728 -22.52 -14.51 32.23
N ASP A 729 -23.72 -14.21 31.73
CA ASP A 729 -24.02 -12.96 31.03
C ASP A 729 -23.88 -11.75 31.97
N LEU A 730 -24.31 -11.87 33.24
CA LEU A 730 -24.12 -10.84 34.26
C LEU A 730 -22.66 -10.63 34.62
N GLN A 731 -21.87 -11.70 34.76
CA GLN A 731 -20.43 -11.60 35.03
C GLN A 731 -19.70 -10.91 33.88
N ALA A 732 -19.89 -11.38 32.65
CA ALA A 732 -19.28 -10.80 31.46
C ALA A 732 -19.79 -9.37 31.21
N GLY A 733 -21.04 -9.08 31.53
CA GLY A 733 -21.63 -7.73 31.47
C GLY A 733 -21.00 -6.78 32.49
N LEU A 734 -20.88 -7.21 33.74
CA LEU A 734 -20.28 -6.42 34.83
C LEU A 734 -18.79 -6.20 34.63
N GLU A 735 -18.05 -7.19 34.12
CA GLU A 735 -16.63 -7.03 33.81
C GLU A 735 -16.40 -6.01 32.68
N ARG A 736 -17.21 -6.10 31.61
CA ARG A 736 -17.21 -5.08 30.53
C ARG A 736 -17.55 -3.69 31.06
N ALA A 737 -18.57 -3.58 31.92
CA ALA A 737 -18.95 -2.31 32.54
C ALA A 737 -17.82 -1.74 33.42
N LYS A 738 -17.18 -2.58 34.24
CA LYS A 738 -16.04 -2.16 35.09
C LYS A 738 -14.87 -1.65 34.23
N ASN A 739 -14.52 -2.37 33.17
CA ASN A 739 -13.46 -1.96 32.25
C ASN A 739 -13.82 -0.64 31.55
N PHE A 740 -15.04 -0.52 31.03
CA PHE A 740 -15.53 0.71 30.41
C PHE A 740 -15.41 1.92 31.35
N TYR A 741 -15.89 1.81 32.60
CA TYR A 741 -15.81 2.92 33.55
C TYR A 741 -14.38 3.22 33.99
N SER A 742 -13.49 2.23 34.05
CA SER A 742 -12.06 2.45 34.33
C SER A 742 -11.41 3.25 33.20
N GLU A 743 -11.59 2.82 31.95
CA GLU A 743 -11.04 3.51 30.77
C GLU A 743 -11.67 4.90 30.59
N MET A 744 -12.99 5.01 30.80
CA MET A 744 -13.70 6.29 30.76
C MET A 744 -13.20 7.25 31.85
N LYS A 745 -12.85 6.74 33.03
CA LYS A 745 -12.24 7.56 34.07
C LYS A 745 -10.87 8.08 33.65
N ASP A 746 -10.00 7.24 33.10
CA ASP A 746 -8.67 7.65 32.64
C ASP A 746 -8.74 8.70 31.52
N THR A 747 -9.66 8.53 30.56
CA THR A 747 -9.90 9.49 29.48
C THR A 747 -10.44 10.83 30.00
N VAL A 748 -11.40 10.80 30.94
CA VAL A 748 -11.94 12.01 31.55
C VAL A 748 -10.92 12.71 32.46
N ASP A 749 -10.05 11.98 33.16
CA ASP A 749 -8.93 12.55 33.93
C ASP A 749 -7.89 13.22 33.01
N SER A 750 -7.64 12.66 31.82
CA SER A 750 -6.82 13.30 30.79
C SER A 750 -7.45 14.60 30.27
N LEU A 751 -8.75 14.58 29.98
CA LEU A 751 -9.50 15.79 29.61
C LEU A 751 -9.45 16.84 30.73
N TYR A 752 -9.57 16.43 31.99
CA TYR A 752 -9.45 17.31 33.15
C TYR A 752 -8.10 18.03 33.18
N LYS A 753 -7.00 17.29 33.01
CA LYS A 753 -5.65 17.88 32.93
C LYS A 753 -5.51 18.86 31.77
N ASN A 754 -6.10 18.54 30.61
CA ASN A 754 -6.10 19.43 29.45
C ASN A 754 -6.89 20.72 29.71
N VAL A 755 -8.05 20.62 30.36
CA VAL A 755 -8.86 21.77 30.76
C VAL A 755 -8.13 22.62 31.79
N GLU A 756 -7.51 22.02 32.81
CA GLU A 756 -6.70 22.75 33.80
C GLU A 756 -5.50 23.44 33.15
N GLY A 757 -4.79 22.75 32.26
CA GLY A 757 -3.66 23.32 31.51
C GLY A 757 -4.09 24.50 30.65
N PHE A 758 -5.20 24.37 29.93
CA PHE A 758 -5.78 25.46 29.15
C PHE A 758 -6.15 26.66 30.04
N VAL A 759 -6.95 26.45 31.08
CA VAL A 759 -7.38 27.52 32.00
C VAL A 759 -6.18 28.17 32.69
N GLY A 760 -5.17 27.38 33.07
CA GLY A 760 -3.92 27.87 33.66
C GLY A 760 -3.15 28.80 32.73
N ASN A 761 -2.94 28.39 31.48
CA ASN A 761 -2.27 29.21 30.46
C ASN A 761 -3.04 30.51 30.17
N ARG A 762 -4.37 30.42 30.07
CA ARG A 762 -5.25 31.57 29.86
C ARG A 762 -5.22 32.57 31.00
N LYS A 763 -5.20 32.08 32.24
CA LYS A 763 -5.05 32.90 33.43
C LYS A 763 -3.69 33.59 33.47
N ALA A 764 -2.62 32.90 33.06
CA ALA A 764 -1.28 33.48 32.99
C ALA A 764 -1.19 34.59 31.92
N GLU A 765 -1.71 34.34 30.71
CA GLU A 765 -1.81 35.33 29.63
C GLU A 765 -2.60 36.56 30.07
N GLY A 766 -3.78 36.34 30.67
CA GLY A 766 -4.60 37.44 31.21
C GLY A 766 -3.89 38.24 32.30
N SER A 767 -3.14 37.58 33.19
CA SER A 767 -2.36 38.27 34.23
C SER A 767 -1.20 39.09 33.64
N GLN A 768 -0.53 38.60 32.60
CA GLN A 768 0.54 39.33 31.91
C GLN A 768 -0.01 40.56 31.20
N LEU A 769 -1.13 40.42 30.48
CA LEU A 769 -1.81 41.54 29.82
C LEU A 769 -2.27 42.59 30.84
N LEU A 770 -2.86 42.15 31.96
CA LEU A 770 -3.27 43.06 33.03
C LEU A 770 -2.07 43.87 33.57
N ASN A 771 -0.94 43.22 33.84
CA ASN A 771 0.27 43.90 34.29
C ASN A 771 0.82 44.88 33.24
N GLN A 772 0.75 44.54 31.94
CA GLN A 772 1.15 45.44 30.86
C GLN A 772 0.25 46.67 30.78
N ILE A 773 -1.07 46.49 30.86
CA ILE A 773 -2.05 47.58 30.85
C ILE A 773 -1.84 48.50 32.06
N GLU A 774 -1.64 47.94 33.26
CA GLU A 774 -1.42 48.71 34.47
C GLU A 774 -0.07 49.45 34.47
N SER A 775 1.01 48.80 34.00
CA SER A 775 2.32 49.45 33.84
C SER A 775 2.27 50.60 32.81
N GLY A 776 1.56 50.41 31.69
CA GLY A 776 1.28 51.45 30.70
C GLY A 776 0.47 52.63 31.25
N LYS A 777 -0.49 52.37 32.16
CA LYS A 777 -1.24 53.40 32.89
C LYS A 777 -0.39 54.16 33.92
N THR A 778 0.54 53.48 34.58
CA THR A 778 1.50 54.15 35.48
C THR A 778 2.52 55.01 34.73
N ALA A 779 2.92 54.61 33.52
CA ALA A 779 3.82 55.37 32.66
C ALA A 779 3.15 56.58 31.98
N SER A 780 1.83 56.55 31.82
CA SER A 780 1.04 57.64 31.19
C SER A 780 0.46 58.67 32.18
N GLY A 781 0.91 58.67 33.44
CA GLY A 781 0.73 59.82 34.33
C GLY A 781 -0.72 60.11 34.78
N THR A 782 -1.54 59.09 35.04
CA THR A 782 -2.79 59.26 35.81
C THR A 782 -2.79 58.35 37.04
N GLY A 783 -2.03 58.78 38.06
CA GLY A 783 -2.01 58.12 39.35
C GLY A 783 -3.21 58.52 40.19
N VAL A 784 -4.18 57.61 40.37
CA VAL A 784 -5.01 57.53 41.59
C VAL A 784 -5.38 56.06 41.84
N MET A 785 -5.06 55.59 43.06
CA MET A 785 -5.44 54.32 43.72
C MET A 785 -4.58 53.07 43.44
N ALA A 786 -3.36 53.07 43.97
CA ALA A 786 -2.51 51.87 44.13
C ALA A 786 -2.91 50.95 45.32
N ASN A 787 -4.12 51.06 45.89
CA ASN A 787 -4.47 50.36 47.14
C ASN A 787 -5.54 49.25 47.05
N THR A 788 -6.06 48.92 45.87
CA THR A 788 -7.09 47.87 45.73
C THR A 788 -6.56 46.50 45.29
N VAL A 789 -5.33 46.44 44.77
CA VAL A 789 -4.75 45.22 44.16
C VAL A 789 -4.30 44.19 45.21
N ASN A 790 -3.84 44.63 46.39
CA ASN A 790 -3.39 43.69 47.44
C ASN A 790 -4.53 42.92 48.12
N LEU A 791 -5.76 43.42 48.05
CA LEU A 791 -6.95 42.74 48.57
C LEU A 791 -7.55 41.76 47.55
N MET A 792 -7.48 42.05 46.25
CA MET A 792 -8.05 41.19 45.21
C MET A 792 -7.14 40.00 44.86
N VAL A 793 -5.81 40.19 44.86
CA VAL A 793 -4.85 39.08 44.69
C VAL A 793 -4.93 38.11 45.87
N ARG A 794 -5.17 38.58 47.10
CA ARG A 794 -5.43 37.73 48.27
C ARG A 794 -6.76 36.97 48.20
N TRP A 795 -7.80 37.57 47.62
CA TRP A 795 -9.09 36.91 47.44
C TRP A 795 -9.05 35.85 46.33
N VAL A 796 -8.28 36.09 45.27
CA VAL A 796 -8.07 35.14 44.14
C VAL A 796 -7.14 33.97 44.51
N ASN A 797 -6.21 34.16 45.46
CA ASN A 797 -5.27 33.11 45.89
C ASN A 797 -5.70 32.31 47.14
N SER A 798 -6.85 32.61 47.75
CA SER A 798 -7.30 31.92 48.97
C SER A 798 -8.53 31.05 48.72
N ARG A 799 -8.32 29.86 48.13
CA ARG A 799 -9.15 28.64 48.32
C ARG A 799 -8.55 27.46 47.56
N THR A 800 -7.43 26.95 48.06
CA THR A 800 -6.97 25.59 47.79
C THR A 800 -7.36 24.72 48.99
N CYS A 801 -8.49 24.02 48.92
CA CYS A 801 -8.76 22.89 49.81
C CYS A 801 -8.30 21.62 49.10
N PHE A 802 -7.17 21.07 49.55
CA PHE A 802 -6.81 19.66 49.37
C PHE A 802 -7.75 18.77 50.21
N PRO A 803 -8.15 17.59 49.73
CA PRO A 803 -8.45 16.47 50.60
C PRO A 803 -7.25 15.50 50.60
N MET A 804 -6.68 15.28 51.78
CA MET A 804 -5.73 14.18 52.03
C MET A 804 -6.50 13.05 52.74
N VAL A 805 -6.49 11.87 52.13
CA VAL A 805 -7.02 10.62 52.69
C VAL A 805 -5.91 9.95 53.50
N THR A 806 -6.18 9.52 54.75
CA THR A 806 -5.75 8.20 55.30
C THR A 806 -6.24 7.92 56.74
N TYR A 807 -7.05 6.84 56.85
CA TYR A 807 -7.14 5.76 57.88
C TYR A 807 -7.16 6.03 59.40
N LEU A 808 -8.24 5.59 60.08
CA LEU A 808 -8.23 4.54 61.13
C LEU A 808 -9.67 4.16 61.60
N ARG A 809 -9.80 2.92 62.07
CA ARG A 809 -11.01 2.07 62.26
C ARG A 809 -11.65 2.24 63.69
N PRO A 810 -12.66 1.44 64.13
CA PRO A 810 -13.96 1.91 64.67
C PRO A 810 -14.11 1.76 66.21
N LEU A 811 -15.15 2.36 66.83
CA LEU A 811 -15.85 1.78 67.99
C LEU A 811 -17.18 2.50 68.34
N LEU A 812 -18.26 1.72 68.39
CA LEU A 812 -19.44 1.72 69.29
C LEU A 812 -19.89 3.02 70.00
N LEU A 813 -21.14 3.46 69.78
CA LEU A 813 -22.24 3.54 70.79
C LEU A 813 -23.49 4.31 70.29
N VAL A 814 -24.61 3.59 70.27
CA VAL A 814 -26.04 4.02 70.37
C VAL A 814 -26.24 4.83 71.68
N PRO A 815 -27.28 5.70 71.96
CA PRO A 815 -28.67 5.72 71.42
C PRO A 815 -29.41 7.08 71.18
N ARG A 816 -30.55 6.94 70.47
CA ARG A 816 -31.92 7.53 70.68
C ARG A 816 -32.11 9.06 70.79
N ARG A 817 -33.03 9.59 69.95
CA ARG A 817 -34.43 10.03 70.30
C ARG A 817 -35.06 10.80 69.12
N THR A 818 -36.06 10.24 68.44
CA THR A 818 -37.53 10.44 68.57
C THR A 818 -38.14 11.58 67.75
N SER A 819 -39.19 11.17 67.01
CA SER A 819 -40.42 11.89 66.66
C SER A 819 -40.39 12.89 65.50
N SER A 820 -41.45 13.10 64.70
CA SER A 820 -42.70 12.37 64.38
C SER A 820 -43.55 13.35 63.55
N LYS A 821 -44.11 12.88 62.42
CA LYS A 821 -45.39 13.27 61.77
C LYS A 821 -45.60 14.69 61.19
N TYR A 822 -46.06 14.74 59.93
CA TYR A 822 -47.44 15.07 59.44
C TYR A 822 -47.33 15.46 57.93
N MET A 823 -47.94 14.73 56.98
CA MET A 823 -49.26 14.99 56.32
C MET A 823 -49.43 16.43 55.78
N VAL A 824 -50.05 16.78 54.64
CA VAL A 824 -50.76 16.13 53.50
C VAL A 824 -51.11 17.27 52.50
N ASN A 825 -51.30 16.94 51.21
CA ASN A 825 -52.08 17.60 50.14
C ASN A 825 -52.28 19.14 50.10
N SER A 826 -52.09 19.76 48.93
CA SER A 826 -53.20 20.08 47.99
C SER A 826 -52.81 21.06 46.86
N LEU A 827 -53.13 20.66 45.63
CA LEU A 827 -53.95 21.35 44.62
C LEU A 827 -53.74 22.84 44.25
N ASN A 828 -53.32 23.01 42.98
CA ASN A 828 -54.00 23.71 41.87
C ASN A 828 -54.07 25.25 41.74
N LYS A 829 -54.04 25.66 40.45
CA LYS A 829 -54.52 26.90 39.79
C LYS A 829 -53.65 28.16 39.93
N VAL A 830 -53.50 29.05 38.94
CA VAL A 830 -53.81 29.19 37.49
C VAL A 830 -53.27 30.58 37.06
N MET A 831 -53.23 30.86 35.75
CA MET A 831 -53.25 32.20 35.10
C MET A 831 -51.86 32.89 34.90
N VAL A 832 -51.50 33.53 33.78
CA VAL A 832 -52.20 34.16 32.63
C VAL A 832 -51.28 34.18 31.39
N SER A 833 -51.87 33.92 30.20
CA SER A 833 -51.74 34.54 28.86
C SER A 833 -50.41 35.17 28.34
N SER A 834 -50.11 35.27 27.04
CA SER A 834 -50.95 35.25 25.83
C SER A 834 -50.09 35.21 24.54
N ASN A 835 -50.70 34.61 23.51
CA ASN A 835 -50.77 34.98 22.09
C ASN A 835 -49.51 35.26 21.26
N SER A 836 -49.35 34.51 20.17
CA SER A 836 -49.96 34.84 18.86
C SER A 836 -49.66 33.70 17.86
N SER A 837 -50.67 32.90 17.49
CA SER A 837 -51.39 32.93 16.18
C SER A 837 -50.65 32.14 15.08
N ARG A 838 -51.15 30.94 14.74
CA ARG A 838 -52.16 30.65 13.67
C ARG A 838 -51.46 30.45 12.31
N ASP A 839 -51.80 29.49 11.47
CA ASP A 839 -52.94 28.60 11.31
C ASP A 839 -52.45 27.34 10.53
N LYS A 840 -52.90 26.12 10.90
CA LYS A 840 -53.84 25.22 10.15
C LYS A 840 -53.38 24.89 8.71
N GLN A 841 -53.37 23.64 8.22
CA GLN A 841 -54.46 22.65 8.23
C GLN A 841 -53.94 21.21 8.05
N THR A 842 -54.33 20.34 8.98
CA THR A 842 -55.04 19.05 8.82
C THR A 842 -55.10 18.27 7.49
N LEU A 843 -54.96 16.94 7.66
CA LEU A 843 -55.58 15.80 6.96
C LEU A 843 -55.04 15.47 5.56
N GLY A 844 -54.80 14.23 5.16
CA GLY A 844 -55.08 12.92 5.73
C GLY A 844 -55.13 11.90 4.58
N LEU A 845 -54.52 10.72 4.80
CA LEU A 845 -54.83 9.40 4.24
C LEU A 845 -54.94 9.18 2.71
N ALA A 846 -54.19 8.17 2.26
CA ALA A 846 -54.63 6.98 1.51
C ALA A 846 -53.79 6.64 0.26
N SER A 847 -53.41 5.36 0.23
CA SER A 847 -52.77 4.57 -0.82
C SER A 847 -53.48 4.58 -2.17
N VAL A 848 -52.75 4.30 -3.26
CA VAL A 848 -53.02 3.19 -4.22
C VAL A 848 -51.83 3.05 -5.21
N LEU A 849 -51.60 1.78 -5.57
CA LEU A 849 -50.64 1.16 -6.48
C LEU A 849 -50.58 1.72 -7.92
N GLY A 850 -49.46 1.45 -8.63
CA GLY A 850 -49.52 1.10 -10.06
C GLY A 850 -48.43 1.64 -10.99
N ASN A 851 -47.42 0.80 -11.26
CA ASN A 851 -46.77 0.52 -12.55
C ASN A 851 -46.45 1.63 -13.59
N SER A 852 -45.12 1.73 -13.82
CA SER A 852 -44.44 1.46 -15.10
C SER A 852 -44.34 2.51 -16.23
N PHE A 853 -43.12 2.50 -16.80
CA PHE A 853 -42.64 2.91 -18.13
C PHE A 853 -42.27 4.37 -18.41
N GLY A 854 -40.95 4.56 -18.59
CA GLY A 854 -40.38 4.97 -19.88
C GLY A 854 -39.92 6.41 -19.98
N LEU A 855 -38.63 6.61 -20.30
CA LEU A 855 -38.14 7.47 -21.38
C LEU A 855 -36.62 7.66 -21.27
N ILE A 856 -35.87 6.96 -22.13
CA ILE A 856 -34.58 7.44 -22.63
C ILE A 856 -34.66 7.37 -24.16
N GLY A 857 -34.90 8.52 -24.79
CA GLY A 857 -34.62 8.79 -26.19
C GLY A 857 -33.32 9.59 -26.28
N THR A 858 -32.34 9.14 -27.06
CA THR A 858 -32.06 9.55 -28.45
C THR A 858 -31.15 10.77 -28.60
N GLY A 859 -30.08 10.62 -29.40
CA GLY A 859 -29.39 11.72 -30.08
C GLY A 859 -27.86 11.59 -30.10
N ARG A 860 -27.29 10.85 -31.06
CA ARG A 860 -26.63 11.35 -32.31
C ARG A 860 -25.19 11.85 -32.09
N ALA A 861 -24.19 11.12 -32.64
CA ALA A 861 -23.50 11.40 -33.92
C ALA A 861 -22.25 12.29 -33.72
N TRP A 862 -21.07 12.13 -34.33
CA TRP A 862 -20.56 11.38 -35.49
C TRP A 862 -19.01 11.53 -35.55
N TYR A 863 -18.36 10.78 -36.47
CA TYR A 863 -16.96 10.81 -36.95
C TYR A 863 -15.87 10.14 -36.08
N GLY A 864 -15.06 9.17 -36.54
CA GLY A 864 -14.94 8.50 -37.85
C GLY A 864 -13.47 8.26 -38.26
N LYS A 865 -13.05 6.97 -38.35
CA LYS A 865 -12.06 6.31 -39.27
C LYS A 865 -11.32 5.18 -38.54
N ARG A 866 -11.66 3.91 -38.81
CA ARG A 866 -11.11 2.98 -39.83
C ARG A 866 -9.62 2.62 -39.60
N MET A 867 -9.34 1.36 -39.27
CA MET A 867 -8.95 0.35 -40.26
C MET A 867 -9.14 -1.08 -39.74
N ARG A 868 -9.62 -1.93 -40.64
CA ARG A 868 -9.79 -3.39 -40.52
C ARG A 868 -8.44 -4.09 -40.71
N VAL A 869 -8.27 -5.23 -40.06
CA VAL A 869 -7.54 -6.38 -40.61
C VAL A 869 -8.55 -7.51 -40.72
N GLY A 870 -8.73 -8.03 -41.94
CA GLY A 870 -9.47 -9.25 -42.22
C GLY A 870 -8.51 -10.43 -42.27
N ALA A 871 -9.04 -11.60 -41.94
CA ALA A 871 -8.46 -12.90 -42.26
C ALA A 871 -9.42 -13.58 -43.26
N ALA A 872 -8.94 -13.73 -44.50
CA ALA A 872 -9.26 -14.74 -45.51
C ALA A 872 -8.55 -14.34 -46.81
#